data_AF-X8K6B3-F1
#
_entry.id   AF-X8K6B3-F1
#
_cell.length_a   1.000
_cell.length_b   1.000
_cell.length_c   1.000
_cell.angle_alpha   90.00
_cell.angle_beta   90.00
_cell.angle_gamma   90.00
#
_symmetry.space_group_name_H-M   'P 1'
#
loop_
_entity.id
_entity.type
_entity.pdbx_description
1 polymer ?
#
loop_
_entity_poly.entity_id
_entity_poly.type
_entity_poly.pdbx_seq_one_letter_code
_entity_poly.pdbx_strand_id
1 'polypeptide(L)'
;MKHIFHNEVFSIRKLKVGTCSVLLAISILGSQSILADEVGTTTPQIDTKEISNVTTNDLGYSQNISNNDSIGSIDTNSSTNNLDSLSSVNRDNSKDTIHSDSQDNKTVESIEKSNNESKNNKEDIVNDSTIKKDFEKIALNVKDYGAVGDGVNDDRQAIQDTIDAAAKGLGGGKVYFPEGTYLVKEIVFLRSHTHLEVHEKATILNGINIKNHPSIVFMTGLFTDDGAQVEWAPTEDISYSGGTIDMNGALNEEGTKAKNLPLINSSGAFAIGNSNNVTIKNVTFKDSYQGHAIQIAGSKNVLVDNSRFLGQALPKTMKDGQIISKESIQIEPLTRKGFPYALNDDGKKSENVTIQNSYFGKSEKSGELVTAIGTHYQTATTENPSNIKILNNHFDNMMYAGVRFTGFTDILIKGNRFDKKTKEESEHYRENGAALVNAYSYKNVKDVLDLNKHVTITENVFNIADAKTKAIRVAKDSADYLGKVTDITVTKNIIHNNSQNTEQPNIELLRVSNNLVVSDNIISGGKDGIVIEESAGTITVLNNQLSNLTGNHVSLLKTDFNGTSSDTNNSVGDFNIITENESYKIFSQNSGNHSDNHSDKHVEEIKPVAENKNNLANNYLVNSVDDKIEKSNHDSGNVVTGEISQKQYDVTNVSEVVKTKNNQHALPKTGLNKMVELLLTIIGICLLFGQWSLKRRYEDR
;
A
#
# COMPACT_ATOMS: atom_id res chain seq x y z
N MET A 1 4.58 -2.76 64.53
CA MET A 1 4.36 -1.52 65.34
C MET A 1 5.30 -0.44 64.80
N LYS A 2 5.06 0.85 65.13
CA LYS A 2 5.96 2.00 64.86
C LYS A 2 7.34 1.80 65.55
N HIS A 3 8.47 2.46 65.20
CA HIS A 3 8.76 3.56 64.24
C HIS A 3 10.29 3.66 63.95
N ILE A 4 10.66 4.50 62.96
CA ILE A 4 11.95 5.22 62.80
C ILE A 4 13.22 4.41 62.45
N PHE A 5 13.80 4.73 61.29
CA PHE A 5 15.25 4.75 61.05
C PHE A 5 15.72 6.20 60.92
N HIS A 6 16.99 6.49 61.21
CA HIS A 6 17.57 7.84 61.18
C HIS A 6 18.03 8.26 59.77
N ASN A 7 17.97 9.57 59.50
CA ASN A 7 18.78 10.21 58.47
C ASN A 7 20.20 10.43 59.01
N GLU A 8 21.22 10.12 58.22
CA GLU A 8 22.55 10.73 58.36
C GLU A 8 22.92 11.45 57.05
N VAL A 9 23.52 12.64 57.19
CA VAL A 9 23.82 13.55 56.07
C VAL A 9 25.33 13.68 55.90
N PHE A 10 25.90 12.99 54.91
CA PHE A 10 27.31 13.13 54.57
C PHE A 10 27.55 14.27 53.56
N SER A 11 27.88 15.45 54.08
CA SER A 11 28.44 16.56 53.30
C SER A 11 29.97 16.53 53.33
N ILE A 12 30.60 16.18 52.20
CA ILE A 12 32.05 16.30 51.99
C ILE A 12 32.32 17.31 50.85
N ARG A 13 33.47 17.98 50.92
CA ARG A 13 33.67 19.33 50.35
C ARG A 13 34.17 19.30 48.90
N LYS A 14 33.85 20.36 48.16
CA LYS A 14 34.43 20.68 46.84
C LYS A 14 35.97 20.71 46.91
N LEU A 15 36.64 20.08 45.96
CA LEU A 15 38.07 20.25 45.71
C LEU A 15 38.28 20.90 44.33
N LYS A 16 39.17 21.90 44.23
CA LYS A 16 39.50 22.60 42.99
C LYS A 16 40.85 22.12 42.44
N VAL A 17 40.83 21.36 41.33
CA VAL A 17 41.91 21.25 40.33
C VAL A 17 41.23 20.89 39.00
N GLY A 18 41.57 21.42 37.83
CA GLY A 18 42.47 22.53 37.49
C GLY A 18 42.50 22.66 35.96
N THR A 19 41.96 23.75 35.40
CA THR A 19 41.80 23.91 33.95
C THR A 19 43.13 24.23 33.26
N CYS A 20 43.48 23.46 32.22
CA CYS A 20 44.60 23.78 31.32
C CYS A 20 44.05 23.99 29.90
N SER A 21 44.16 25.21 29.40
CA SER A 21 43.63 25.62 28.09
C SER A 21 44.74 25.68 27.05
N VAL A 22 44.47 25.20 25.83
CA VAL A 22 45.23 25.57 24.64
C VAL A 22 44.36 26.48 23.79
N LEU A 23 44.75 27.75 23.66
CA LEU A 23 44.10 28.68 22.76
C LEU A 23 44.55 28.45 21.31
N LEU A 24 43.61 28.55 20.38
CA LEU A 24 43.89 29.08 19.05
C LEU A 24 43.14 30.41 18.93
N ALA A 25 43.83 31.48 18.56
CA ALA A 25 43.28 32.83 18.56
C ALA A 25 43.14 33.37 17.14
N ILE A 26 41.97 33.94 16.83
CA ILE A 26 41.80 34.96 15.79
C ILE A 26 41.06 36.13 16.43
N SER A 27 41.56 37.34 16.18
CA SER A 27 41.23 38.55 16.93
C SER A 27 40.04 39.32 16.36
N ILE A 28 39.15 39.79 17.24
CA ILE A 28 38.24 40.90 16.94
C ILE A 28 38.93 42.20 17.33
N LEU A 29 39.06 43.13 16.39
CA LEU A 29 39.29 44.56 16.68
C LEU A 29 38.00 45.31 16.35
N GLY A 30 37.52 46.10 17.30
CA GLY A 30 36.41 47.03 17.10
C GLY A 30 36.85 48.47 17.28
N SER A 31 36.17 49.38 16.59
CA SER A 31 36.22 50.82 16.85
C SER A 31 34.81 51.38 16.86
N GLN A 32 34.58 52.35 17.74
CA GLN A 32 33.28 52.97 17.98
C GLN A 32 33.00 54.10 16.97
N SER A 33 31.73 54.44 16.76
CA SER A 33 31.23 55.80 17.01
C SER A 33 29.71 55.86 17.04
N ILE A 34 29.18 56.94 17.59
CA ILE A 34 27.76 57.22 17.86
C ILE A 34 27.45 58.60 17.26
N LEU A 35 26.28 58.79 16.64
CA LEU A 35 25.36 59.94 16.80
C LEU A 35 24.25 59.92 15.72
N ALA A 36 23.31 60.85 15.81
CA ALA A 36 22.04 60.87 15.10
C ALA A 36 21.80 62.19 14.33
N ASP A 37 20.53 62.40 13.96
CA ASP A 37 19.85 63.66 13.64
C ASP A 37 19.81 64.20 12.19
N GLU A 38 18.57 64.25 11.72
CA GLU A 38 17.86 65.29 10.95
C GLU A 38 18.31 65.84 9.57
N VAL A 39 17.39 65.65 8.62
CA VAL A 39 16.75 66.67 7.74
C VAL A 39 17.64 67.73 7.05
N GLY A 40 17.65 67.69 5.71
CA GLY A 40 18.04 68.82 4.85
C GLY A 40 17.27 68.81 3.52
N THR A 41 16.44 69.83 3.27
CA THR A 41 15.56 69.93 2.09
C THR A 41 16.06 70.94 1.05
N THR A 42 16.02 70.60 -0.24
CA THR A 42 15.94 71.59 -1.35
C THR A 42 15.22 71.04 -2.59
N THR A 43 14.09 71.65 -2.93
CA THR A 43 13.37 71.62 -4.22
C THR A 43 13.95 72.71 -5.18
N PRO A 44 13.43 72.99 -6.41
CA PRO A 44 12.13 72.68 -7.05
C PRO A 44 12.31 71.98 -8.44
N GLN A 45 11.56 72.14 -9.56
CA GLN A 45 10.50 73.07 -10.00
C GLN A 45 9.82 72.60 -11.31
N ILE A 46 8.50 72.86 -11.51
CA ILE A 46 7.78 73.03 -12.81
C ILE A 46 7.70 71.78 -13.75
N ASP A 47 6.65 71.44 -14.53
CA ASP A 47 5.23 71.85 -14.75
C ASP A 47 4.59 70.82 -15.74
N THR A 48 3.29 70.75 -16.11
CA THR A 48 1.94 71.08 -15.58
C THR A 48 0.91 70.37 -16.49
N LYS A 49 -0.34 70.13 -16.02
CA LYS A 49 -1.58 70.49 -16.78
C LYS A 49 -2.90 70.25 -16.04
N GLU A 50 -3.88 71.10 -16.37
CA GLU A 50 -5.33 71.08 -16.03
C GLU A 50 -6.12 71.47 -17.33
N ILE A 51 -7.44 71.71 -17.46
CA ILE A 51 -8.62 72.05 -16.61
C ILE A 51 -9.78 71.13 -17.10
N SER A 52 -10.52 70.36 -16.29
CA SER A 52 -11.61 70.70 -15.34
C SER A 52 -12.94 71.19 -15.97
N ASN A 53 -14.06 70.72 -15.39
CA ASN A 53 -15.44 71.28 -15.30
C ASN A 53 -16.42 70.11 -14.97
N VAL A 54 -17.19 70.02 -13.86
CA VAL A 54 -18.03 70.95 -13.07
C VAL A 54 -19.48 71.06 -13.58
N THR A 55 -20.43 70.54 -12.77
CA THR A 55 -21.87 70.88 -12.53
C THR A 55 -22.65 69.63 -12.04
N THR A 56 -23.78 69.67 -11.29
CA THR A 56 -24.06 70.30 -9.96
C THR A 56 -25.36 69.75 -9.34
N ASN A 57 -25.47 69.75 -8.00
CA ASN A 57 -26.68 69.75 -7.14
C ASN A 57 -27.56 68.46 -7.04
N ASP A 58 -28.38 68.24 -5.97
CA ASP A 58 -28.25 68.50 -4.51
C ASP A 58 -29.39 67.79 -3.71
N LEU A 59 -29.24 67.64 -2.37
CA LEU A 59 -30.23 67.30 -1.31
C LEU A 59 -30.97 65.92 -1.32
N GLY A 60 -31.25 65.27 -0.17
CA GLY A 60 -30.83 65.55 1.22
C GLY A 60 -31.61 64.78 2.32
N TYR A 61 -31.07 64.76 3.55
CA TYR A 61 -31.66 64.30 4.85
C TYR A 61 -31.97 62.78 5.02
N SER A 62 -31.92 62.15 6.22
CA SER A 62 -31.69 62.65 7.59
C SER A 62 -30.96 61.59 8.49
N GLN A 63 -30.56 61.97 9.72
CA GLN A 63 -29.96 61.09 10.75
C GLN A 63 -30.88 60.85 11.96
N ASN A 64 -30.60 59.78 12.75
CA ASN A 64 -30.41 59.74 14.23
C ASN A 64 -30.30 58.25 14.66
N ILE A 65 -29.39 57.71 15.51
CA ILE A 65 -28.60 58.14 16.70
C ILE A 65 -29.22 57.70 18.04
N SER A 66 -28.36 57.18 18.94
CA SER A 66 -28.53 56.82 20.38
C SER A 66 -29.26 55.51 20.72
N ASN A 67 -29.11 54.92 21.91
CA ASN A 67 -27.92 54.51 22.72
C ASN A 67 -28.41 53.89 24.05
N ASN A 68 -27.75 52.83 24.56
CA ASN A 68 -27.85 52.32 25.95
C ASN A 68 -29.27 51.86 26.43
N ASP A 69 -29.47 51.13 27.54
CA ASP A 69 -28.64 50.83 28.72
C ASP A 69 -28.82 49.37 29.24
N SER A 70 -28.16 49.00 30.35
CA SER A 70 -28.18 47.63 30.94
C SER A 70 -29.01 47.48 32.23
N ILE A 71 -29.69 46.33 32.40
CA ILE A 71 -30.19 45.64 33.63
C ILE A 71 -30.97 44.39 33.14
N GLY A 72 -31.02 43.21 33.79
CA GLY A 72 -30.32 42.68 34.98
C GLY A 72 -31.07 41.48 35.60
N SER A 73 -30.33 40.48 36.10
CA SER A 73 -30.76 39.40 37.04
C SER A 73 -31.60 38.17 36.58
N ILE A 74 -31.00 36.99 36.83
CA ILE A 74 -31.53 35.85 37.64
C ILE A 74 -32.32 34.68 36.96
N ASP A 75 -32.07 33.48 37.52
CA ASP A 75 -32.65 32.13 37.35
C ASP A 75 -32.53 31.43 35.98
N THR A 76 -32.00 30.20 35.81
CA THR A 76 -31.78 28.94 36.60
C THR A 76 -32.76 27.79 36.29
N ASN A 77 -32.20 26.57 36.20
CA ASN A 77 -32.83 25.24 36.29
C ASN A 77 -33.88 24.75 35.25
N SER A 78 -33.37 24.06 34.22
CA SER A 78 -33.63 22.62 33.96
C SER A 78 -35.00 22.06 33.51
N SER A 79 -34.93 20.88 32.86
CA SER A 79 -35.95 19.80 32.88
C SER A 79 -37.08 19.79 31.83
N THR A 80 -36.76 19.21 30.66
CA THR A 80 -37.42 17.99 30.08
C THR A 80 -38.95 17.80 30.07
N ASN A 81 -39.46 17.53 28.84
CA ASN A 81 -40.38 16.42 28.44
C ASN A 81 -41.76 16.72 27.80
N ASN A 82 -42.07 15.84 26.82
CA ASN A 82 -43.37 15.38 26.25
C ASN A 82 -44.25 16.31 25.40
N LEU A 83 -44.60 15.82 24.20
CA LEU A 83 -46.01 15.52 23.84
C LEU A 83 -46.10 14.40 22.77
N ASP A 84 -47.28 13.81 22.59
CA ASP A 84 -47.52 12.46 22.03
C ASP A 84 -48.28 12.39 20.67
N SER A 85 -48.66 11.15 20.29
CA SER A 85 -49.78 10.70 19.40
C SER A 85 -49.38 10.22 17.97
N LEU A 86 -49.55 8.94 17.57
CA LEU A 86 -50.75 8.08 17.30
C LEU A 86 -51.33 8.28 15.88
N SER A 87 -51.90 7.30 15.15
CA SER A 87 -52.24 5.88 15.41
C SER A 87 -52.39 5.06 14.11
N SER A 88 -52.48 3.72 14.20
CA SER A 88 -52.73 2.77 13.08
C SER A 88 -54.19 2.25 13.00
N VAL A 89 -54.56 1.58 11.90
CA VAL A 89 -55.87 0.91 11.67
C VAL A 89 -55.67 -0.45 10.97
N ASN A 90 -56.62 -1.38 11.13
CA ASN A 90 -56.52 -2.83 10.82
C ASN A 90 -57.76 -3.34 10.02
N ARG A 91 -57.72 -4.58 9.46
CA ARG A 91 -58.83 -5.53 9.07
C ARG A 91 -58.66 -6.22 7.69
N ASP A 92 -59.13 -7.45 7.42
CA ASP A 92 -59.62 -8.58 8.26
C ASP A 92 -59.51 -9.96 7.53
N ASN A 93 -59.96 -11.05 8.18
CA ASN A 93 -59.75 -12.48 7.85
C ASN A 93 -60.62 -13.12 6.74
N SER A 94 -60.16 -14.29 6.24
CA SER A 94 -61.02 -15.47 5.93
C SER A 94 -60.24 -16.81 6.08
N LYS A 95 -60.92 -17.96 6.10
CA LYS A 95 -60.38 -19.27 6.52
C LYS A 95 -61.24 -20.43 6.00
N ASP A 96 -60.64 -21.52 5.47
CA ASP A 96 -61.38 -22.76 5.17
C ASP A 96 -60.48 -24.03 5.12
N THR A 97 -61.03 -25.24 4.96
CA THR A 97 -60.31 -26.53 5.18
C THR A 97 -60.80 -27.71 4.32
N ILE A 98 -59.87 -28.48 3.72
CA ILE A 98 -60.13 -29.79 3.03
C ILE A 98 -59.03 -30.82 3.38
N HIS A 99 -59.34 -32.11 3.25
CA HIS A 99 -58.62 -33.30 3.74
C HIS A 99 -57.87 -34.13 2.64
N SER A 100 -57.25 -35.26 3.06
CA SER A 100 -56.72 -36.41 2.26
C SER A 100 -55.38 -36.21 1.51
N ASP A 101 -54.47 -37.20 1.42
CA ASP A 101 -54.37 -38.51 2.12
C ASP A 101 -52.93 -39.09 2.12
N SER A 102 -52.70 -40.09 3.01
CA SER A 102 -51.66 -41.18 3.04
C SER A 102 -50.34 -41.05 2.25
N GLN A 103 -49.15 -41.44 2.71
CA GLN A 103 -48.63 -42.17 3.90
C GLN A 103 -47.08 -41.88 3.95
N ASP A 104 -46.16 -42.44 4.74
CA ASP A 104 -46.03 -43.58 5.69
C ASP A 104 -44.79 -43.30 6.60
N ASN A 105 -44.38 -44.04 7.64
CA ASN A 105 -44.93 -45.18 8.37
C ASN A 105 -44.65 -45.03 9.90
N LYS A 106 -43.65 -45.75 10.44
CA LYS A 106 -43.28 -45.94 11.86
C LYS A 106 -41.76 -46.24 11.95
N THR A 107 -41.06 -46.07 13.09
CA THR A 107 -41.12 -46.97 14.26
C THR A 107 -40.53 -46.31 15.52
N VAL A 108 -40.87 -46.88 16.69
CA VAL A 108 -40.71 -46.33 18.05
C VAL A 108 -39.31 -46.57 18.65
N GLU A 109 -38.99 -45.75 19.66
CA GLU A 109 -37.80 -45.78 20.53
C GLU A 109 -37.51 -47.14 21.20
N SER A 110 -36.24 -47.34 21.58
CA SER A 110 -35.87 -48.14 22.75
C SER A 110 -34.71 -47.45 23.50
N ILE A 111 -34.72 -47.60 24.83
CA ILE A 111 -33.89 -46.80 25.76
C ILE A 111 -32.65 -47.59 26.16
N GLU A 112 -31.47 -46.96 26.19
CA GLU A 112 -30.50 -47.25 27.25
C GLU A 112 -29.61 -46.04 27.61
N LYS A 113 -29.04 -46.06 28.82
CA LYS A 113 -28.31 -44.93 29.42
C LYS A 113 -26.81 -45.10 29.32
N SER A 114 -26.10 -44.01 29.08
CA SER A 114 -24.74 -43.82 29.62
C SER A 114 -24.65 -42.48 30.34
N ASN A 115 -24.14 -42.49 31.57
CA ASN A 115 -23.77 -41.26 32.26
C ASN A 115 -22.49 -40.72 31.62
N ASN A 116 -22.35 -39.40 31.52
CA ASN A 116 -21.04 -38.79 31.57
C ASN A 116 -21.11 -37.45 32.31
N GLU A 117 -20.13 -37.21 33.18
CA GLU A 117 -20.08 -36.02 34.01
C GLU A 117 -19.62 -34.81 33.19
N SER A 118 -20.42 -33.74 33.15
CA SER A 118 -20.00 -32.48 32.55
C SER A 118 -18.93 -31.80 33.43
N LYS A 119 -17.67 -32.21 33.25
CA LYS A 119 -16.53 -31.49 33.81
C LYS A 119 -16.46 -30.12 33.15
N ASN A 120 -16.77 -29.09 33.94
CA ASN A 120 -16.70 -27.70 33.54
C ASN A 120 -15.23 -27.29 33.30
N ASN A 121 -14.72 -27.54 32.10
CA ASN A 121 -13.56 -26.81 31.60
C ASN A 121 -14.00 -25.36 31.41
N LYS A 122 -13.54 -24.47 32.29
CA LYS A 122 -13.52 -23.05 31.98
C LYS A 122 -12.49 -22.84 30.88
N GLU A 123 -12.95 -22.53 29.67
CA GLU A 123 -12.15 -21.73 28.76
C GLU A 123 -12.20 -20.30 29.29
N ASP A 124 -11.06 -19.78 29.73
CA ASP A 124 -10.99 -18.45 30.32
C ASP A 124 -11.15 -17.39 29.22
N ILE A 125 -12.39 -16.92 29.05
CA ILE A 125 -12.70 -15.69 28.30
C ILE A 125 -12.14 -14.51 29.10
N VAL A 126 -10.84 -14.25 28.90
CA VAL A 126 -10.19 -13.05 29.42
C VAL A 126 -10.74 -11.85 28.66
N ASN A 127 -11.67 -11.12 29.28
CA ASN A 127 -12.29 -9.95 28.66
C ASN A 127 -11.25 -8.94 28.19
N ASP A 128 -11.40 -8.44 26.97
CA ASP A 128 -10.60 -7.36 26.38
C ASP A 128 -10.47 -6.14 27.31
N SER A 129 -11.58 -5.76 27.96
CA SER A 129 -11.63 -4.69 28.98
C SER A 129 -10.83 -4.95 30.26
N THR A 130 -10.37 -6.18 30.49
CA THR A 130 -9.43 -6.55 31.56
C THR A 130 -8.00 -6.52 31.05
N ILE A 131 -7.73 -7.10 29.87
CA ILE A 131 -6.40 -7.04 29.22
C ILE A 131 -5.93 -5.59 29.04
N LYS A 132 -6.83 -4.71 28.58
CA LYS A 132 -6.57 -3.28 28.41
C LYS A 132 -6.22 -2.58 29.72
N LYS A 133 -6.96 -2.87 30.81
CA LYS A 133 -6.67 -2.31 32.15
C LYS A 133 -5.36 -2.82 32.75
N ASP A 134 -4.99 -4.07 32.47
CA ASP A 134 -3.69 -4.61 32.90
C ASP A 134 -2.53 -4.11 32.00
N PHE A 135 -2.78 -3.70 30.75
CA PHE A 135 -1.83 -2.95 29.94
C PHE A 135 -1.62 -1.53 30.51
N GLU A 136 -2.70 -0.76 30.69
CA GLU A 136 -2.72 0.60 31.25
C GLU A 136 -2.00 0.71 32.61
N LYS A 137 -1.99 -0.37 33.39
CA LYS A 137 -1.40 -0.46 34.73
C LYS A 137 0.10 -0.81 34.75
N ILE A 138 0.65 -1.28 33.63
CA ILE A 138 2.04 -1.73 33.50
C ILE A 138 2.84 -0.84 32.53
N ALA A 139 2.17 -0.28 31.52
CA ALA A 139 2.79 0.58 30.51
C ALA A 139 3.29 1.91 31.07
N LEU A 140 4.31 2.46 30.41
CA LEU A 140 4.78 3.83 30.65
C LEU A 140 3.81 4.82 30.01
N ASN A 141 3.15 5.63 30.83
CA ASN A 141 2.23 6.66 30.35
C ASN A 141 3.02 7.89 29.88
N VAL A 142 2.80 8.34 28.65
CA VAL A 142 3.50 9.51 28.09
C VAL A 142 3.31 10.80 28.91
N LYS A 143 2.21 10.91 29.66
CA LYS A 143 1.95 12.06 30.54
C LYS A 143 2.86 12.09 31.78
N ASP A 144 3.37 10.93 32.23
CA ASP A 144 4.35 10.85 33.33
C ASP A 144 5.73 11.39 32.90
N TYR A 145 6.01 11.41 31.59
CA TYR A 145 7.20 11.99 30.96
C TYR A 145 6.98 13.45 30.53
N GLY A 146 5.81 14.02 30.83
CA GLY A 146 5.50 15.44 30.60
C GLY A 146 4.68 15.75 29.35
N ALA A 147 4.18 14.76 28.60
CA ALA A 147 3.29 15.01 27.48
C ALA A 147 1.93 15.55 27.95
N VAL A 148 1.47 16.66 27.38
CA VAL A 148 0.25 17.35 27.79
C VAL A 148 -0.98 16.73 27.11
N GLY A 149 -0.90 16.52 25.79
CA GLY A 149 -2.02 16.06 24.98
C GLY A 149 -3.09 17.12 24.75
N ASP A 150 -2.72 18.39 24.54
CA ASP A 150 -3.64 19.52 24.31
C ASP A 150 -3.69 20.03 22.85
N GLY A 151 -2.85 19.51 21.95
CA GLY A 151 -2.74 19.90 20.55
C GLY A 151 -1.93 21.18 20.28
N VAL A 152 -1.26 21.74 21.30
CA VAL A 152 -0.55 23.03 21.23
C VAL A 152 0.90 22.90 21.72
N ASN A 153 1.10 22.17 22.82
CA ASN A 153 2.42 21.82 23.35
C ASN A 153 3.12 20.78 22.45
N ASP A 154 4.45 20.86 22.33
CA ASP A 154 5.23 19.92 21.51
C ASP A 154 5.61 18.69 22.35
N ASP A 155 4.72 17.70 22.35
CA ASP A 155 4.83 16.51 23.19
C ASP A 155 5.92 15.53 22.71
N ARG A 156 6.52 15.78 21.54
CA ARG A 156 7.50 14.89 20.88
C ARG A 156 8.62 14.43 21.81
N GLN A 157 9.20 15.33 22.61
CA GLN A 157 10.32 14.96 23.49
C GLN A 157 9.86 14.00 24.60
N ALA A 158 8.75 14.30 25.27
CA ALA A 158 8.17 13.42 26.30
C ALA A 158 7.80 12.04 25.73
N ILE A 159 7.23 12.01 24.52
CA ILE A 159 6.93 10.77 23.80
C ILE A 159 8.21 9.98 23.50
N GLN A 160 9.26 10.64 22.99
CA GLN A 160 10.54 9.98 22.72
C GLN A 160 11.20 9.46 23.99
N ASP A 161 11.20 10.22 25.08
CA ASP A 161 11.76 9.78 26.37
C ASP A 161 10.98 8.59 26.95
N THR A 162 9.66 8.52 26.72
CA THR A 162 8.83 7.37 27.10
C THR A 162 9.20 6.12 26.28
N ILE A 163 9.36 6.26 24.95
CA ILE A 163 9.75 5.16 24.05
C ILE A 163 11.19 4.70 24.35
N ASP A 164 12.12 5.63 24.55
CA ASP A 164 13.51 5.34 24.88
C ASP A 164 13.65 4.78 26.30
N ALA A 165 12.67 4.99 27.20
CA ALA A 165 12.57 4.28 28.48
C ALA A 165 12.01 2.86 28.30
N ALA A 166 10.95 2.70 27.50
CA ALA A 166 10.35 1.39 27.19
C ALA A 166 11.37 0.44 26.54
N ALA A 167 12.15 0.93 25.58
CA ALA A 167 13.23 0.20 24.91
C ALA A 167 14.37 -0.25 25.85
N LYS A 168 14.44 0.29 27.08
CA LYS A 168 15.36 -0.15 28.15
C LYS A 168 14.72 -1.21 29.07
N GLY A 169 13.55 -1.74 28.71
CA GLY A 169 12.79 -2.74 29.45
C GLY A 169 11.83 -2.18 30.51
N LEU A 170 11.77 -0.86 30.69
CA LEU A 170 10.81 -0.24 31.61
C LEU A 170 9.37 -0.40 31.08
N GLY A 171 8.41 -0.59 31.98
CA GLY A 171 7.03 -0.94 31.62
C GLY A 171 6.89 -2.25 30.81
N GLY A 172 7.94 -3.07 30.73
CA GLY A 172 7.96 -4.27 29.88
C GLY A 172 7.87 -3.94 28.38
N GLY A 173 8.50 -2.84 27.94
CA GLY A 173 8.46 -2.38 26.54
C GLY A 173 7.17 -1.63 26.16
N LYS A 174 6.21 -1.50 27.08
CA LYS A 174 4.89 -0.91 26.81
C LYS A 174 4.86 0.60 27.04
N VAL A 175 4.24 1.31 26.10
CA VAL A 175 3.96 2.75 26.15
C VAL A 175 2.45 2.96 26.01
N TYR A 176 1.87 3.85 26.80
CA TYR A 176 0.44 4.18 26.75
C TYR A 176 0.21 5.68 26.51
N PHE A 177 -0.71 5.99 25.61
CA PHE A 177 -1.20 7.34 25.32
C PHE A 177 -2.66 7.48 25.77
N PRO A 178 -2.93 8.15 26.92
CA PRO A 178 -4.30 8.49 27.34
C PRO A 178 -5.03 9.42 26.35
N GLU A 179 -6.30 9.71 26.63
CA GLU A 179 -7.07 10.73 25.89
C GLU A 179 -6.34 12.10 25.85
N GLY A 180 -6.27 12.68 24.64
CA GLY A 180 -5.56 13.93 24.34
C GLY A 180 -5.13 14.03 22.87
N THR A 181 -4.75 15.24 22.45
CA THR A 181 -4.16 15.50 21.13
C THR A 181 -2.67 15.81 21.29
N TYR A 182 -1.81 14.95 20.79
CA TYR A 182 -0.37 15.01 20.97
C TYR A 182 0.29 15.62 19.73
N LEU A 183 0.63 16.91 19.78
CA LEU A 183 1.31 17.59 18.69
C LEU A 183 2.81 17.27 18.71
N VAL A 184 3.37 16.89 17.55
CA VAL A 184 4.82 16.66 17.39
C VAL A 184 5.38 17.53 16.26
N LYS A 185 6.41 18.33 16.55
CA LYS A 185 7.00 19.29 15.59
C LYS A 185 8.27 18.79 14.89
N GLU A 186 8.74 17.61 15.27
CA GLU A 186 9.83 16.84 14.65
C GLU A 186 9.46 15.33 14.79
N ILE A 187 10.17 14.44 14.10
CA ILE A 187 9.96 12.99 14.03
C ILE A 187 10.02 12.32 15.43
N VAL A 188 9.22 11.28 15.61
CA VAL A 188 9.35 10.33 16.73
C VAL A 188 9.99 9.03 16.23
N PHE A 189 11.05 8.58 16.88
CA PHE A 189 11.79 7.38 16.53
C PHE A 189 11.32 6.18 17.35
N LEU A 190 10.74 5.20 16.68
CA LEU A 190 10.40 3.89 17.24
C LEU A 190 11.69 3.10 17.54
N ARG A 191 11.59 2.11 18.43
CA ARG A 191 12.71 1.28 18.89
C ARG A 191 12.29 -0.19 18.92
N SER A 192 13.24 -1.11 18.78
CA SER A 192 12.96 -2.54 18.93
C SER A 192 12.37 -2.86 20.32
N HIS A 193 11.50 -3.87 20.38
CA HIS A 193 10.80 -4.30 21.60
C HIS A 193 9.99 -3.17 22.26
N THR A 194 9.27 -2.38 21.45
CA THR A 194 8.35 -1.35 21.95
C THR A 194 6.92 -1.51 21.45
N HIS A 195 5.98 -1.38 22.39
CA HIS A 195 4.57 -1.67 22.20
C HIS A 195 3.75 -0.45 22.62
N LEU A 196 3.31 0.35 21.65
CA LEU A 196 2.53 1.56 21.85
C LEU A 196 1.03 1.21 21.78
N GLU A 197 0.30 1.39 22.88
CA GLU A 197 -1.16 1.42 22.88
C GLU A 197 -1.64 2.87 23.01
N VAL A 198 -2.56 3.25 22.13
CA VAL A 198 -3.08 4.60 21.97
C VAL A 198 -4.59 4.56 22.20
N HIS A 199 -5.06 5.32 23.19
CA HIS A 199 -6.47 5.39 23.54
C HIS A 199 -7.31 5.79 22.30
N GLU A 200 -8.54 5.27 22.18
CA GLU A 200 -9.35 5.40 20.96
C GLU A 200 -9.64 6.84 20.55
N LYS A 201 -9.70 7.76 21.53
CA LYS A 201 -9.88 9.20 21.34
C LYS A 201 -8.57 10.00 21.32
N ALA A 202 -7.43 9.35 21.50
CA ALA A 202 -6.14 10.02 21.41
C ALA A 202 -5.74 10.24 19.94
N THR A 203 -5.22 11.41 19.65
CA THR A 203 -4.79 11.81 18.29
C THR A 203 -3.33 12.22 18.33
N ILE A 204 -2.47 11.60 17.53
CA ILE A 204 -1.14 12.14 17.24
C ILE A 204 -1.30 13.13 16.08
N LEU A 205 -0.92 14.40 16.31
CA LEU A 205 -1.10 15.49 15.36
C LEU A 205 0.26 15.86 14.76
N ASN A 206 0.38 15.73 13.43
CA ASN A 206 1.58 16.11 12.71
C ASN A 206 1.76 17.65 12.71
N GLY A 207 2.80 18.14 13.37
CA GLY A 207 3.26 19.52 13.37
C GLY A 207 4.58 19.74 12.62
N ILE A 208 5.10 18.73 11.92
CA ILE A 208 6.44 18.74 11.30
C ILE A 208 6.41 19.61 10.03
N ASN A 209 6.54 20.92 10.21
CA ASN A 209 6.48 21.94 9.17
C ASN A 209 7.88 22.46 8.79
N ILE A 210 8.81 21.56 8.46
CA ILE A 210 10.21 21.91 8.17
C ILE A 210 10.44 21.85 6.65
N LYS A 211 11.10 22.88 6.09
CA LYS A 211 11.39 22.97 4.65
C LYS A 211 12.50 22.01 4.26
N ASN A 212 12.36 21.34 3.11
CA ASN A 212 13.29 20.32 2.59
C ASN A 212 13.48 19.11 3.53
N HIS A 213 12.50 18.85 4.39
CA HIS A 213 12.52 17.80 5.42
C HIS A 213 11.27 16.89 5.25
N PRO A 214 11.33 15.60 5.60
CA PRO A 214 10.14 14.75 5.66
C PRO A 214 9.15 15.25 6.73
N SER A 215 7.85 15.14 6.45
CA SER A 215 6.78 15.39 7.42
C SER A 215 6.10 14.06 7.78
N ILE A 216 6.87 13.16 8.40
CA ILE A 216 6.44 11.80 8.76
C ILE A 216 6.54 11.63 10.27
N VAL A 217 5.43 11.27 10.91
CA VAL A 217 5.29 11.26 12.37
C VAL A 217 6.24 10.24 13.03
N PHE A 218 6.31 9.02 12.51
CA PHE A 218 7.08 7.92 13.08
C PHE A 218 8.10 7.32 12.09
N MET A 219 9.33 7.09 12.57
CA MET A 219 10.38 6.39 11.81
C MET A 219 11.00 5.27 12.64
N THR A 220 11.46 4.18 11.99
CA THR A 220 12.14 3.06 12.66
C THR A 220 13.67 3.20 12.74
N GLY A 221 14.24 4.24 12.13
CA GLY A 221 15.65 4.63 12.27
C GLY A 221 15.81 6.14 12.27
N LEU A 222 17.03 6.62 12.50
CA LEU A 222 17.31 8.04 12.74
C LEU A 222 17.34 8.86 11.44
N PHE A 223 16.82 10.08 11.53
CA PHE A 223 16.93 11.14 10.52
C PHE A 223 17.25 12.47 11.24
N THR A 224 17.90 13.42 10.57
CA THR A 224 18.03 14.81 11.07
C THR A 224 17.85 15.83 9.94
N ASP A 225 18.60 15.68 8.85
CA ASP A 225 18.60 16.60 7.70
C ASP A 225 18.90 15.83 6.40
N ASP A 226 18.45 16.37 5.27
CA ASP A 226 18.87 15.87 3.95
C ASP A 226 20.36 16.14 3.71
N GLY A 227 21.08 15.14 3.21
CA GLY A 227 22.54 15.10 3.16
C GLY A 227 23.22 14.61 4.44
N ALA A 228 22.47 14.42 5.54
CA ALA A 228 22.95 13.87 6.81
C ALA A 228 22.34 12.49 7.15
N GLN A 229 21.74 11.79 6.17
CA GLN A 229 21.21 10.44 6.35
C GLN A 229 22.28 9.48 6.92
N VAL A 230 21.81 8.51 7.72
CA VAL A 230 22.63 7.43 8.28
C VAL A 230 22.15 6.05 7.79
N GLU A 231 22.99 5.04 7.92
CA GLU A 231 22.58 3.64 7.69
C GLU A 231 21.60 3.23 8.80
N TRP A 232 20.39 2.80 8.43
CA TRP A 232 19.44 2.27 9.40
C TRP A 232 19.80 0.82 9.71
N ALA A 233 20.24 0.58 10.95
CA ALA A 233 20.44 -0.76 11.48
C ALA A 233 19.09 -1.51 11.57
N PRO A 234 19.09 -2.86 11.55
CA PRO A 234 17.86 -3.62 11.70
C PRO A 234 17.15 -3.32 13.02
N THR A 235 15.83 -3.20 12.97
CA THR A 235 14.94 -3.17 14.15
C THR A 235 14.00 -4.36 14.14
N GLU A 236 13.43 -4.70 15.29
CA GLU A 236 12.51 -5.83 15.41
C GLU A 236 11.48 -5.66 16.51
N ASP A 237 10.34 -6.36 16.40
CA ASP A 237 9.34 -6.50 17.47
C ASP A 237 8.76 -5.14 17.93
N ILE A 238 8.02 -4.52 17.00
CA ILE A 238 7.43 -3.19 17.19
C ILE A 238 5.92 -3.29 16.96
N SER A 239 5.11 -2.79 17.89
CA SER A 239 3.65 -2.74 17.71
C SER A 239 3.04 -1.39 18.05
N TYR A 240 2.19 -0.88 17.17
CA TYR A 240 1.37 0.32 17.39
C TYR A 240 -0.12 -0.05 17.30
N SER A 241 -0.90 0.29 18.32
CA SER A 241 -2.31 -0.11 18.43
C SER A 241 -3.21 1.07 18.81
N GLY A 242 -4.24 1.35 18.01
CA GLY A 242 -5.31 2.29 18.35
C GLY A 242 -5.11 3.75 17.94
N GLY A 243 -6.06 4.59 18.36
CA GLY A 243 -6.04 6.04 18.19
C GLY A 243 -6.17 6.55 16.74
N THR A 244 -5.93 7.86 16.59
CA THR A 244 -5.86 8.57 15.31
C THR A 244 -4.45 9.12 15.09
N ILE A 245 -3.98 9.13 13.84
CA ILE A 245 -2.84 9.93 13.40
C ILE A 245 -3.35 10.90 12.35
N ASP A 246 -3.41 12.19 12.70
CA ASP A 246 -3.76 13.27 11.78
C ASP A 246 -2.46 13.77 11.12
N MET A 247 -2.27 13.38 9.86
CA MET A 247 -1.10 13.76 9.04
C MET A 247 -1.18 15.22 8.58
N ASN A 248 -2.27 15.93 8.94
CA ASN A 248 -2.44 17.38 8.93
C ASN A 248 -2.23 18.04 7.56
N GLY A 249 -2.50 17.29 6.49
CA GLY A 249 -2.19 17.64 5.12
C GLY A 249 -3.28 18.36 4.33
N ALA A 250 -4.47 18.54 4.92
CA ALA A 250 -5.62 19.18 4.27
C ALA A 250 -5.26 20.56 3.68
N LEU A 251 -5.77 20.87 2.49
CA LEU A 251 -5.32 22.03 1.70
C LEU A 251 -5.75 23.39 2.27
N ASN A 252 -4.99 24.42 1.92
CA ASN A 252 -5.42 25.81 1.98
C ASN A 252 -6.54 26.09 0.96
N GLU A 253 -7.24 27.22 1.11
CA GLU A 253 -8.39 27.61 0.27
C GLU A 253 -8.01 27.75 -1.22
N GLU A 254 -6.76 28.12 -1.51
CA GLU A 254 -6.21 28.15 -2.86
C GLU A 254 -6.12 26.76 -3.51
N GLY A 255 -5.97 25.69 -2.72
CA GLY A 255 -5.69 24.33 -3.19
C GLY A 255 -4.23 24.13 -3.65
N THR A 256 -3.28 24.84 -3.05
CA THR A 256 -1.86 24.91 -3.47
C THR A 256 -0.89 24.30 -2.46
N LYS A 257 -1.24 24.30 -1.16
CA LYS A 257 -0.40 23.84 -0.04
C LYS A 257 -1.24 23.23 1.09
N ALA A 258 -0.64 22.41 1.94
CA ALA A 258 -1.24 22.02 3.22
C ALA A 258 -1.46 23.27 4.09
N LYS A 259 -2.67 23.45 4.64
CA LYS A 259 -3.10 24.64 5.37
C LYS A 259 -2.25 24.91 6.61
N ASN A 260 -1.98 23.86 7.37
CA ASN A 260 -1.28 23.93 8.66
C ASN A 260 0.23 23.65 8.54
N LEU A 261 0.66 23.05 7.42
CA LEU A 261 2.05 22.64 7.16
C LEU A 261 2.59 23.22 5.83
N PRO A 262 2.57 24.56 5.62
CA PRO A 262 2.82 25.16 4.30
C PRO A 262 4.23 24.95 3.70
N LEU A 263 5.22 24.54 4.51
CA LEU A 263 6.62 24.37 4.08
C LEU A 263 6.97 22.98 3.55
N ILE A 264 6.08 21.99 3.73
CA ILE A 264 6.35 20.59 3.41
C ILE A 264 6.18 20.28 1.91
N ASN A 265 6.75 19.13 1.49
CA ASN A 265 6.55 18.55 0.17
C ASN A 265 5.58 17.35 0.18
N SER A 266 5.48 16.62 1.28
CA SER A 266 4.51 15.54 1.50
C SER A 266 4.37 15.27 3.01
N SER A 267 3.23 14.71 3.47
CA SER A 267 3.10 14.17 4.83
C SER A 267 2.71 12.69 4.86
N GLY A 268 3.03 12.03 5.97
CA GLY A 268 2.81 10.61 6.23
C GLY A 268 2.82 10.27 7.72
N ALA A 269 2.52 9.03 8.08
CA ALA A 269 2.50 8.56 9.46
C ALA A 269 3.70 7.67 9.83
N PHE A 270 4.05 6.69 8.99
CA PHE A 270 5.13 5.73 9.28
C PHE A 270 6.12 5.57 8.11
N ALA A 271 7.42 5.59 8.41
CA ALA A 271 8.49 5.08 7.54
C ALA A 271 9.17 3.88 8.22
N ILE A 272 8.88 2.67 7.73
CA ILE A 272 9.32 1.38 8.27
C ILE A 272 10.44 0.85 7.37
N GLY A 273 11.68 1.14 7.75
CA GLY A 273 12.89 0.72 7.04
C GLY A 273 13.63 -0.39 7.79
N ASN A 274 14.10 -1.41 7.07
CA ASN A 274 14.96 -2.49 7.58
C ASN A 274 14.41 -3.23 8.84
N SER A 275 13.09 -3.21 9.05
CA SER A 275 12.44 -3.64 10.29
C SER A 275 11.91 -5.08 10.20
N ASN A 276 11.73 -5.75 11.34
CA ASN A 276 11.21 -7.11 11.43
C ASN A 276 10.03 -7.18 12.43
N ASN A 277 9.04 -8.03 12.19
CA ASN A 277 7.92 -8.27 13.13
C ASN A 277 7.24 -6.95 13.57
N VAL A 278 6.70 -6.19 12.61
CA VAL A 278 6.03 -4.90 12.87
C VAL A 278 4.53 -5.05 12.75
N THR A 279 3.76 -4.61 13.76
CA THR A 279 2.30 -4.66 13.76
C THR A 279 1.69 -3.26 13.94
N ILE A 280 0.82 -2.85 13.02
CA ILE A 280 0.00 -1.64 13.12
C ILE A 280 -1.47 -2.07 13.09
N LYS A 281 -2.24 -1.75 14.13
CA LYS A 281 -3.66 -2.16 14.19
C LYS A 281 -4.59 -1.13 14.82
N ASN A 282 -5.87 -1.16 14.43
CA ASN A 282 -6.93 -0.31 14.98
C ASN A 282 -6.67 1.20 14.83
N VAL A 283 -5.84 1.64 13.87
CA VAL A 283 -5.43 3.05 13.72
C VAL A 283 -6.30 3.77 12.68
N THR A 284 -6.70 5.00 12.97
CA THR A 284 -7.29 5.91 11.95
C THR A 284 -6.23 6.90 11.45
N PHE A 285 -5.86 6.79 10.18
CA PHE A 285 -4.98 7.70 9.46
C PHE A 285 -5.82 8.77 8.75
N LYS A 286 -5.55 10.06 9.01
CA LYS A 286 -6.24 11.17 8.34
C LYS A 286 -5.30 12.07 7.54
N ASP A 287 -5.78 12.52 6.38
CA ASP A 287 -5.32 13.71 5.65
C ASP A 287 -3.82 13.73 5.33
N SER A 288 -3.35 12.77 4.52
CA SER A 288 -1.98 12.81 4.00
C SER A 288 -1.83 13.91 2.93
N TYR A 289 -0.81 14.76 3.02
CA TYR A 289 -0.51 15.74 1.98
C TYR A 289 0.31 15.07 0.88
N GLN A 290 -0.28 14.85 -0.30
CA GLN A 290 0.34 14.28 -1.50
C GLN A 290 1.52 13.32 -1.19
N GLY A 291 1.22 12.28 -0.40
CA GLY A 291 2.21 11.48 0.30
C GLY A 291 1.71 10.09 0.68
N HIS A 292 2.59 9.33 1.34
CA HIS A 292 2.39 7.94 1.73
C HIS A 292 2.10 7.89 3.23
N ALA A 293 0.96 7.33 3.64
CA ALA A 293 0.64 7.19 5.06
C ALA A 293 1.58 6.19 5.74
N ILE A 294 1.93 5.09 5.06
CA ILE A 294 2.90 4.09 5.50
C ILE A 294 3.84 3.76 4.32
N GLN A 295 5.15 3.73 4.58
CA GLN A 295 6.16 3.12 3.71
C GLN A 295 6.77 1.90 4.42
N ILE A 296 6.88 0.77 3.71
CA ILE A 296 7.44 -0.50 4.19
C ILE A 296 8.58 -0.90 3.23
N ALA A 297 9.83 -0.65 3.64
CA ALA A 297 11.02 -0.82 2.82
C ALA A 297 12.01 -1.80 3.47
N GLY A 298 12.45 -2.82 2.73
CA GLY A 298 13.39 -3.85 3.20
C GLY A 298 12.98 -4.57 4.50
N SER A 299 11.68 -4.64 4.76
CA SER A 299 11.12 -5.00 6.07
C SER A 299 10.31 -6.29 6.04
N LYS A 300 10.41 -7.10 7.10
CA LYS A 300 9.91 -8.48 7.14
C LYS A 300 8.84 -8.69 8.21
N ASN A 301 7.86 -9.56 7.94
CA ASN A 301 6.75 -9.90 8.85
C ASN A 301 6.02 -8.62 9.31
N VAL A 302 5.43 -7.88 8.37
CA VAL A 302 4.74 -6.61 8.67
C VAL A 302 3.23 -6.81 8.52
N LEU A 303 2.47 -6.46 9.55
CA LEU A 303 1.01 -6.54 9.60
C LEU A 303 0.40 -5.15 9.74
N VAL A 304 -0.54 -4.81 8.84
CA VAL A 304 -1.48 -3.70 9.01
C VAL A 304 -2.89 -4.28 9.07
N ASP A 305 -3.58 -4.09 10.19
CA ASP A 305 -4.86 -4.76 10.50
C ASP A 305 -5.94 -3.78 10.98
N ASN A 306 -7.20 -4.01 10.61
CA ASN A 306 -8.39 -3.32 11.12
C ASN A 306 -8.23 -1.77 11.22
N SER A 307 -7.59 -1.16 10.22
CA SER A 307 -7.20 0.25 10.24
C SER A 307 -7.96 1.05 9.17
N ARG A 308 -7.95 2.38 9.26
CA ARG A 308 -8.75 3.27 8.40
C ARG A 308 -7.87 4.34 7.78
N PHE A 309 -7.86 4.45 6.46
CA PHE A 309 -7.09 5.44 5.70
C PHE A 309 -8.07 6.41 5.03
N LEU A 310 -8.09 7.65 5.54
CA LEU A 310 -9.11 8.65 5.23
C LEU A 310 -8.46 9.93 4.70
N GLY A 311 -8.64 10.20 3.41
CA GLY A 311 -8.27 11.48 2.79
C GLY A 311 -6.80 11.59 2.40
N GLN A 312 -6.56 11.99 1.13
CA GLN A 312 -5.24 12.30 0.60
C GLN A 312 -5.29 13.61 -0.18
N ALA A 313 -4.77 14.69 0.39
CA ALA A 313 -4.82 16.04 -0.17
C ALA A 313 -3.92 16.16 -1.42
N LEU A 314 -4.51 16.53 -2.57
CA LEU A 314 -3.81 16.67 -3.86
C LEU A 314 -3.82 18.13 -4.33
N PRO A 315 -2.70 18.87 -4.29
CA PRO A 315 -2.62 20.22 -4.84
C PRO A 315 -2.92 20.30 -6.34
N LYS A 316 -3.60 21.37 -6.74
CA LYS A 316 -4.01 21.67 -8.14
C LYS A 316 -2.83 21.77 -9.12
N THR A 317 -1.59 21.81 -8.63
CA THR A 317 -0.34 21.91 -9.40
C THR A 317 0.32 20.56 -9.70
N MET A 318 -0.16 19.45 -9.13
CA MET A 318 0.40 18.12 -9.40
C MET A 318 0.09 17.63 -10.82
N LYS A 319 1.05 16.96 -11.45
CA LYS A 319 0.86 16.26 -12.73
C LYS A 319 0.47 14.80 -12.48
N ASP A 320 -0.32 14.20 -13.38
CA ASP A 320 -0.81 12.81 -13.28
C ASP A 320 0.28 11.79 -12.85
N GLY A 321 1.47 11.82 -13.46
CA GLY A 321 2.59 10.95 -13.09
C GLY A 321 3.14 11.12 -11.65
N GLN A 322 2.96 12.30 -11.04
CA GLN A 322 3.28 12.59 -9.64
C GLN A 322 2.14 12.20 -8.69
N ILE A 323 0.90 12.15 -9.19
CA ILE A 323 -0.31 11.75 -8.45
C ILE A 323 -0.32 10.22 -8.33
N ILE A 324 -0.20 9.49 -9.45
CA ILE A 324 -0.28 8.01 -9.50
C ILE A 324 0.89 7.26 -8.84
N SER A 325 1.86 7.99 -8.31
CA SER A 325 3.00 7.49 -7.52
C SER A 325 2.83 7.79 -6.02
N LYS A 326 1.58 7.85 -5.53
CA LYS A 326 1.22 8.17 -4.14
C LYS A 326 0.31 7.12 -3.53
N GLU A 327 0.86 5.92 -3.45
CA GLU A 327 0.32 4.79 -2.70
C GLU A 327 0.20 5.13 -1.21
N SER A 328 -0.98 4.96 -0.61
CA SER A 328 -1.19 5.27 0.82
C SER A 328 -0.44 4.30 1.73
N ILE A 329 -0.32 3.05 1.34
CA ILE A 329 0.62 2.06 1.86
C ILE A 329 1.55 1.64 0.73
N GLN A 330 2.82 2.07 0.79
CA GLN A 330 3.87 1.66 -0.14
C GLN A 330 4.62 0.45 0.44
N ILE A 331 4.80 -0.60 -0.37
CA ILE A 331 5.57 -1.81 -0.01
C ILE A 331 6.67 -1.98 -1.06
N GLU A 332 7.93 -1.90 -0.65
CA GLU A 332 9.04 -1.70 -1.59
C GLU A 332 10.37 -2.36 -1.16
N PRO A 333 11.32 -2.50 -2.10
CA PRO A 333 12.72 -2.77 -1.79
C PRO A 333 13.42 -1.54 -1.19
N LEU A 334 14.33 -1.76 -0.26
CA LEU A 334 15.09 -0.71 0.41
C LEU A 334 16.15 -0.12 -0.53
N THR A 335 15.86 1.08 -1.04
CA THR A 335 16.77 1.88 -1.85
C THR A 335 16.65 3.34 -1.46
N ARG A 336 17.71 4.13 -1.60
CA ARG A 336 17.71 5.57 -1.28
C ARG A 336 16.82 6.40 -2.20
N LYS A 337 16.37 5.83 -3.32
CA LYS A 337 15.41 6.46 -4.24
C LYS A 337 13.95 6.23 -3.83
N GLY A 338 13.61 5.04 -3.34
CA GLY A 338 12.28 4.76 -2.78
C GLY A 338 12.13 5.34 -1.37
N PHE A 339 13.13 5.08 -0.54
CA PHE A 339 13.17 5.37 0.90
C PHE A 339 14.33 6.34 1.23
N PRO A 340 14.21 7.66 0.95
CA PRO A 340 15.30 8.64 1.02
C PRO A 340 15.74 9.04 2.43
N TYR A 341 15.25 8.35 3.47
CA TYR A 341 15.48 8.68 4.88
C TYR A 341 16.75 8.04 5.45
N ALA A 342 17.39 7.14 4.70
CA ALA A 342 18.54 6.37 5.15
C ALA A 342 19.66 6.31 4.08
N LEU A 343 20.79 5.68 4.43
CA LEU A 343 21.88 5.34 3.49
C LEU A 343 21.74 3.95 2.86
N ASN A 344 20.82 3.11 3.35
CA ASN A 344 20.64 1.75 2.86
C ASN A 344 20.22 1.77 1.37
N ASP A 345 21.02 1.15 0.50
CA ASP A 345 20.84 1.17 -0.97
C ASP A 345 21.11 -0.20 -1.60
N ASP A 346 20.97 -1.27 -0.81
CA ASP A 346 21.26 -2.65 -1.21
C ASP A 346 20.15 -3.32 -2.03
N GLY A 347 18.97 -2.70 -2.10
CA GLY A 347 17.81 -3.22 -2.83
C GLY A 347 17.05 -4.32 -2.08
N LYS A 348 17.34 -4.54 -0.78
CA LYS A 348 16.75 -5.59 0.05
C LYS A 348 15.21 -5.58 -0.01
N LYS A 349 14.60 -6.73 -0.27
CA LYS A 349 13.13 -6.85 -0.36
C LYS A 349 12.40 -6.65 0.97
N SER A 350 11.14 -6.21 0.89
CA SER A 350 10.16 -6.44 1.96
C SER A 350 9.51 -7.82 1.81
N GLU A 351 9.22 -8.51 2.91
CA GLU A 351 8.80 -9.93 2.89
C GLU A 351 7.72 -10.24 3.94
N ASN A 352 6.79 -11.14 3.64
CA ASN A 352 5.70 -11.54 4.55
C ASN A 352 4.87 -10.33 5.03
N VAL A 353 4.42 -9.47 4.10
CA VAL A 353 3.65 -8.26 4.42
C VAL A 353 2.16 -8.52 4.24
N THR A 354 1.36 -8.31 5.27
CA THR A 354 -0.10 -8.52 5.25
C THR A 354 -0.84 -7.21 5.57
N ILE A 355 -1.71 -6.79 4.67
CA ILE A 355 -2.63 -5.65 4.84
C ILE A 355 -4.05 -6.20 4.84
N GLN A 356 -4.77 -6.07 5.96
CA GLN A 356 -6.04 -6.77 6.14
C GLN A 356 -7.11 -6.00 6.93
N ASN A 357 -8.37 -6.38 6.71
CA ASN A 357 -9.56 -5.89 7.42
C ASN A 357 -9.72 -4.36 7.42
N SER A 358 -9.03 -3.65 6.53
CA SER A 358 -8.85 -2.20 6.61
C SER A 358 -9.71 -1.45 5.60
N TYR A 359 -10.10 -0.23 5.96
CA TYR A 359 -10.93 0.66 5.14
C TYR A 359 -10.07 1.76 4.50
N PHE A 360 -10.33 2.07 3.24
CA PHE A 360 -9.65 3.09 2.46
C PHE A 360 -10.67 3.99 1.77
N GLY A 361 -10.58 5.32 1.93
CA GLY A 361 -11.53 6.28 1.35
C GLY A 361 -11.14 7.75 1.59
N LYS A 362 -12.08 8.67 1.39
CA LYS A 362 -11.90 10.10 1.71
C LYS A 362 -12.09 10.40 3.21
N SER A 363 -11.71 11.60 3.62
CA SER A 363 -12.00 12.18 4.95
C SER A 363 -13.07 13.26 4.86
N GLU A 364 -13.33 13.95 5.98
CA GLU A 364 -14.10 15.20 6.01
C GLU A 364 -13.31 16.45 5.54
N LYS A 365 -12.00 16.33 5.26
CA LYS A 365 -11.12 17.44 4.87
C LYS A 365 -10.40 17.26 3.53
N SER A 366 -10.46 16.07 2.90
CA SER A 366 -9.73 15.74 1.67
C SER A 366 -10.32 14.50 0.98
N GLY A 367 -10.36 14.54 -0.35
CA GLY A 367 -10.96 13.51 -1.21
C GLY A 367 -10.24 12.15 -1.21
N GLU A 368 -10.75 11.25 -2.06
CA GLU A 368 -10.37 9.84 -2.06
C GLU A 368 -8.87 9.59 -2.35
N LEU A 369 -8.34 8.50 -1.81
CA LEU A 369 -6.95 8.10 -2.03
C LEU A 369 -6.70 7.77 -3.51
N VAL A 370 -5.50 8.05 -4.00
CA VAL A 370 -5.10 7.75 -5.39
C VAL A 370 -4.95 6.26 -5.60
N THR A 371 -4.02 5.67 -4.84
CA THR A 371 -3.77 4.25 -4.75
C THR A 371 -3.77 3.87 -3.28
N ALA A 372 -4.54 2.87 -2.85
CA ALA A 372 -4.52 2.46 -1.45
C ALA A 372 -3.22 1.68 -1.10
N ILE A 373 -2.89 0.62 -1.83
CA ILE A 373 -1.73 -0.25 -1.56
C ILE A 373 -0.91 -0.46 -2.84
N GLY A 374 0.42 -0.40 -2.76
CA GLY A 374 1.23 -0.67 -3.95
C GLY A 374 2.72 -0.33 -3.91
N THR A 375 3.28 -0.20 -5.12
CA THR A 375 4.55 0.49 -5.41
C THR A 375 4.61 0.86 -6.90
N HIS A 376 5.52 1.78 -7.25
CA HIS A 376 5.71 2.27 -8.60
C HIS A 376 7.15 2.15 -9.14
N TYR A 377 8.06 1.46 -8.44
CA TYR A 377 9.48 1.41 -8.79
C TYR A 377 10.16 0.05 -8.51
N GLN A 378 11.02 -0.38 -9.44
CA GLN A 378 11.99 -1.47 -9.29
C GLN A 378 13.20 -1.23 -10.23
N THR A 379 14.27 -2.02 -10.07
CA THR A 379 15.43 -2.10 -10.99
C THR A 379 15.90 -3.56 -11.13
N ALA A 380 16.97 -3.80 -11.90
CA ALA A 380 17.70 -5.06 -11.89
C ALA A 380 18.59 -5.28 -10.64
N THR A 381 18.60 -4.34 -9.69
CA THR A 381 19.36 -4.42 -8.43
C THR A 381 18.46 -4.49 -7.19
N THR A 382 17.14 -4.38 -7.34
CA THR A 382 16.17 -4.56 -6.26
C THR A 382 15.69 -6.00 -6.20
N GLU A 383 15.64 -6.59 -5.01
CA GLU A 383 14.89 -7.82 -4.79
C GLU A 383 13.38 -7.52 -4.75
N ASN A 384 12.57 -8.32 -5.44
CA ASN A 384 11.12 -8.16 -5.48
C ASN A 384 10.47 -8.43 -4.09
N PRO A 385 9.65 -7.51 -3.55
CA PRO A 385 8.84 -7.77 -2.38
C PRO A 385 7.94 -9.01 -2.55
N SER A 386 7.86 -9.84 -1.50
CA SER A 386 7.30 -11.19 -1.63
C SER A 386 6.54 -11.76 -0.43
N ASN A 387 5.66 -12.74 -0.69
CA ASN A 387 4.62 -13.23 0.23
C ASN A 387 3.76 -12.06 0.75
N ILE A 388 3.18 -11.33 -0.20
CA ILE A 388 2.36 -10.14 0.05
C ILE A 388 0.88 -10.55 0.10
N LYS A 389 0.16 -10.14 1.14
CA LYS A 389 -1.24 -10.53 1.37
C LYS A 389 -2.10 -9.29 1.56
N ILE A 390 -3.15 -9.17 0.74
CA ILE A 390 -4.10 -8.07 0.78
C ILE A 390 -5.49 -8.71 0.94
N LEU A 391 -5.98 -8.73 2.17
CA LEU A 391 -7.08 -9.61 2.60
C LEU A 391 -8.26 -8.82 3.19
N ASN A 392 -9.47 -9.04 2.69
CA ASN A 392 -10.71 -8.57 3.33
C ASN A 392 -10.78 -7.04 3.59
N ASN A 393 -10.10 -6.24 2.78
CA ASN A 393 -10.13 -4.78 2.85
C ASN A 393 -11.32 -4.20 2.07
N HIS A 394 -11.72 -2.96 2.39
CA HIS A 394 -12.70 -2.18 1.63
C HIS A 394 -12.04 -0.92 1.05
N PHE A 395 -11.99 -0.85 -0.28
CA PHE A 395 -11.49 0.28 -1.05
C PHE A 395 -12.68 1.09 -1.59
N ASP A 396 -13.09 2.14 -0.89
CA ASP A 396 -14.21 3.01 -1.31
C ASP A 396 -13.73 4.14 -2.23
N ASN A 397 -14.07 4.02 -3.51
CA ASN A 397 -14.00 5.04 -4.54
C ASN A 397 -12.60 5.63 -4.86
N MET A 398 -11.55 4.83 -4.73
CA MET A 398 -10.17 5.21 -5.07
C MET A 398 -10.08 5.95 -6.43
N MET A 399 -9.26 7.00 -6.51
CA MET A 399 -9.13 7.81 -7.74
C MET A 399 -8.48 7.03 -8.89
N TYR A 400 -7.57 6.09 -8.60
CA TYR A 400 -6.85 5.32 -9.63
C TYR A 400 -6.79 3.80 -9.38
N ALA A 401 -6.53 3.33 -8.15
CA ALA A 401 -6.48 1.90 -7.84
C ALA A 401 -6.73 1.59 -6.34
N GLY A 402 -7.26 0.42 -6.03
CA GLY A 402 -7.13 -0.16 -4.68
C GLY A 402 -5.74 -0.79 -4.51
N VAL A 403 -5.33 -1.63 -5.46
CA VAL A 403 -4.03 -2.31 -5.44
C VAL A 403 -3.30 -2.12 -6.76
N ARG A 404 -2.11 -1.51 -6.76
CA ARG A 404 -1.29 -1.31 -7.97
C ARG A 404 0.20 -1.47 -7.70
N PHE A 405 0.86 -2.38 -8.41
CA PHE A 405 2.26 -2.71 -8.15
C PHE A 405 3.02 -3.19 -9.39
N THR A 406 4.34 -3.15 -9.29
CA THR A 406 5.31 -3.73 -10.22
C THR A 406 6.47 -4.32 -9.41
N GLY A 407 7.05 -5.43 -9.88
CA GLY A 407 8.17 -6.09 -9.20
C GLY A 407 7.78 -6.79 -7.90
N PHE A 408 6.59 -7.39 -7.81
CA PHE A 408 6.22 -8.27 -6.70
C PHE A 408 6.30 -9.75 -7.09
N THR A 409 6.40 -10.63 -6.10
CA THR A 409 6.48 -12.09 -6.31
C THR A 409 5.75 -12.80 -5.18
N ASP A 410 4.85 -13.74 -5.49
CA ASP A 410 3.98 -14.38 -4.50
C ASP A 410 3.09 -13.34 -3.76
N ILE A 411 1.99 -12.96 -4.43
CA ILE A 411 1.00 -12.02 -3.89
C ILE A 411 -0.42 -12.59 -3.98
N LEU A 412 -1.15 -12.50 -2.86
CA LEU A 412 -2.55 -12.90 -2.73
C LEU A 412 -3.42 -11.68 -2.42
N ILE A 413 -4.28 -11.30 -3.38
CA ILE A 413 -5.32 -10.29 -3.24
C ILE A 413 -6.65 -11.03 -3.11
N LYS A 414 -7.14 -11.19 -1.87
CA LYS A 414 -8.28 -12.06 -1.57
C LYS A 414 -9.39 -11.41 -0.75
N GLY A 415 -10.65 -11.63 -1.14
CA GLY A 415 -11.82 -11.31 -0.33
C GLY A 415 -12.07 -9.82 -0.11
N ASN A 416 -11.42 -8.94 -0.89
CA ASN A 416 -11.55 -7.50 -0.76
C ASN A 416 -12.78 -6.98 -1.52
N ARG A 417 -13.31 -5.83 -1.09
CA ARG A 417 -14.35 -5.07 -1.79
C ARG A 417 -13.74 -3.82 -2.41
N PHE A 418 -14.00 -3.60 -3.69
CA PHE A 418 -13.62 -2.39 -4.42
C PHE A 418 -14.89 -1.71 -4.94
N ASP A 419 -15.18 -0.50 -4.45
CA ASP A 419 -16.28 0.31 -4.98
C ASP A 419 -15.72 1.44 -5.84
N LYS A 420 -16.37 1.75 -6.97
CA LYS A 420 -16.08 2.93 -7.80
C LYS A 420 -17.38 3.61 -8.20
N LYS A 421 -17.53 4.86 -7.75
CA LYS A 421 -18.69 5.72 -7.96
C LYS A 421 -18.53 6.53 -9.24
N THR A 422 -19.56 7.27 -9.66
CA THR A 422 -19.43 8.13 -10.85
C THR A 422 -18.52 9.33 -10.57
N LYS A 423 -18.20 10.09 -11.61
CA LYS A 423 -17.41 11.33 -11.50
C LYS A 423 -18.09 12.36 -10.57
N GLU A 424 -19.42 12.43 -10.63
CA GLU A 424 -20.27 13.39 -9.91
C GLU A 424 -20.34 13.08 -8.41
N GLU A 425 -20.11 11.83 -8.02
CA GLU A 425 -20.11 11.34 -6.64
C GLU A 425 -18.71 11.32 -6.00
N SER A 426 -17.66 11.64 -6.77
CA SER A 426 -16.24 11.57 -6.37
C SER A 426 -15.67 12.96 -6.06
N GLU A 427 -14.83 13.08 -5.03
CA GLU A 427 -14.03 14.30 -4.85
C GLU A 427 -12.75 14.24 -5.69
N HIS A 428 -12.15 13.06 -5.83
CA HIS A 428 -11.02 12.81 -6.74
C HIS A 428 -11.39 11.86 -7.88
N TYR A 429 -11.34 12.36 -9.12
CA TYR A 429 -11.63 11.63 -10.34
C TYR A 429 -10.49 11.75 -11.36
N ARG A 430 -10.14 10.64 -12.03
CA ARG A 430 -9.04 10.57 -12.99
C ARG A 430 -9.58 10.41 -14.42
N GLU A 431 -9.51 11.48 -15.21
CA GLU A 431 -10.00 11.47 -16.61
C GLU A 431 -9.29 10.46 -17.52
N ASN A 432 -8.06 10.07 -17.16
CA ASN A 432 -7.25 9.03 -17.81
C ASN A 432 -7.65 7.60 -17.37
N GLY A 433 -8.81 7.42 -16.74
CA GLY A 433 -9.35 6.15 -16.25
C GLY A 433 -8.66 5.56 -15.02
N ALA A 434 -9.14 4.40 -14.59
CA ALA A 434 -8.66 3.68 -13.40
C ALA A 434 -8.64 2.16 -13.60
N ALA A 435 -7.94 1.46 -12.71
CA ALA A 435 -7.87 -0.01 -12.68
C ALA A 435 -7.73 -0.47 -11.23
N LEU A 436 -8.82 -1.04 -10.68
CA LEU A 436 -8.97 -1.23 -9.23
C LEU A 436 -7.96 -2.23 -8.66
N VAL A 437 -7.64 -3.29 -9.41
CA VAL A 437 -6.39 -4.06 -9.28
C VAL A 437 -5.57 -3.88 -10.56
N ASN A 438 -4.30 -3.47 -10.44
CA ASN A 438 -3.41 -3.19 -11.58
C ASN A 438 -1.97 -3.67 -11.33
N ALA A 439 -1.72 -4.95 -11.65
CA ALA A 439 -0.39 -5.57 -11.61
C ALA A 439 0.36 -5.27 -12.92
N TYR A 440 1.02 -4.12 -12.98
CA TYR A 440 1.66 -3.58 -14.19
C TYR A 440 3.18 -3.78 -14.20
N SER A 441 3.83 -3.49 -15.31
CA SER A 441 5.28 -3.62 -15.47
C SER A 441 6.00 -2.27 -15.54
N TYR A 442 7.05 -2.10 -14.74
CA TYR A 442 7.88 -0.90 -14.70
C TYR A 442 8.49 -0.59 -16.07
N LYS A 443 8.49 0.69 -16.46
CA LYS A 443 8.92 1.15 -17.78
C LYS A 443 10.44 1.02 -17.96
N ASN A 444 10.88 -0.11 -18.51
CA ASN A 444 12.27 -0.39 -18.84
C ASN A 444 12.39 -1.19 -20.15
N VAL A 445 13.31 -0.77 -21.01
CA VAL A 445 13.60 -1.37 -22.34
C VAL A 445 15.08 -1.73 -22.51
N LYS A 446 15.84 -1.74 -21.40
CA LYS A 446 17.28 -2.01 -21.37
C LYS A 446 17.61 -3.26 -20.57
N ASP A 447 16.98 -3.39 -19.41
CA ASP A 447 17.29 -4.45 -18.45
C ASP A 447 16.23 -5.56 -18.50
N VAL A 448 16.66 -6.81 -18.30
CA VAL A 448 15.76 -7.94 -18.05
C VAL A 448 15.29 -7.86 -16.60
N LEU A 449 14.23 -7.10 -16.36
CA LEU A 449 13.64 -6.97 -15.03
C LEU A 449 12.90 -8.25 -14.61
N ASP A 450 12.96 -8.56 -13.31
CA ASP A 450 12.09 -9.55 -12.68
C ASP A 450 10.71 -8.91 -12.45
N LEU A 451 9.80 -9.07 -13.42
CA LEU A 451 8.46 -8.46 -13.35
C LEU A 451 7.51 -9.29 -12.46
N ASN A 452 6.24 -8.88 -12.39
CA ASN A 452 5.26 -9.54 -11.52
C ASN A 452 5.08 -11.02 -11.85
N LYS A 453 5.19 -11.89 -10.84
CA LYS A 453 4.96 -13.33 -10.98
C LYS A 453 4.31 -13.94 -9.73
N HIS A 454 3.64 -15.07 -9.89
CA HIS A 454 2.88 -15.74 -8.82
C HIS A 454 1.83 -14.77 -8.22
N VAL A 455 0.93 -14.27 -9.06
CA VAL A 455 -0.10 -13.27 -8.69
C VAL A 455 -1.46 -13.96 -8.60
N THR A 456 -2.06 -14.01 -7.41
CA THR A 456 -3.41 -14.56 -7.20
C THR A 456 -4.38 -13.45 -6.81
N ILE A 457 -5.41 -13.25 -7.63
CA ILE A 457 -6.50 -12.29 -7.43
C ILE A 457 -7.79 -13.10 -7.33
N THR A 458 -8.32 -13.29 -6.11
CA THR A 458 -9.41 -14.25 -5.91
C THR A 458 -10.49 -13.83 -4.91
N GLU A 459 -11.74 -14.25 -5.14
CA GLU A 459 -12.88 -14.01 -4.22
C GLU A 459 -13.14 -12.53 -3.90
N ASN A 460 -12.67 -11.58 -4.74
CA ASN A 460 -12.90 -10.15 -4.54
C ASN A 460 -14.21 -9.69 -5.19
N VAL A 461 -14.84 -8.65 -4.64
CA VAL A 461 -16.07 -8.04 -5.16
C VAL A 461 -15.80 -6.64 -5.68
N PHE A 462 -16.26 -6.33 -6.89
CA PHE A 462 -16.09 -5.03 -7.56
C PHE A 462 -17.46 -4.44 -7.91
N ASN A 463 -17.75 -3.22 -7.45
CA ASN A 463 -18.96 -2.47 -7.81
C ASN A 463 -18.54 -1.20 -8.58
N ILE A 464 -18.87 -1.10 -9.87
CA ILE A 464 -18.31 -0.09 -10.79
C ILE A 464 -19.43 0.68 -11.51
N ALA A 465 -19.57 1.96 -11.17
CA ALA A 465 -20.44 2.92 -11.86
C ALA A 465 -19.69 3.87 -12.82
N ASP A 466 -18.35 3.95 -12.74
CA ASP A 466 -17.52 4.73 -13.67
C ASP A 466 -17.23 3.98 -14.98
N ALA A 467 -17.53 4.62 -16.11
CA ALA A 467 -17.30 4.07 -17.45
C ALA A 467 -15.82 3.89 -17.82
N LYS A 468 -14.91 4.60 -17.14
CA LYS A 468 -13.47 4.60 -17.41
C LYS A 468 -12.65 3.66 -16.50
N THR A 469 -13.32 2.87 -15.66
CA THR A 469 -12.65 2.00 -14.66
C THR A 469 -12.65 0.53 -15.09
N LYS A 470 -11.47 -0.10 -15.06
CA LYS A 470 -11.31 -1.56 -15.09
C LYS A 470 -11.41 -2.15 -13.68
N ALA A 471 -11.96 -3.35 -13.55
CA ALA A 471 -11.91 -4.10 -12.30
C ALA A 471 -10.50 -4.66 -12.07
N ILE A 472 -10.00 -5.44 -13.03
CA ILE A 472 -8.73 -6.19 -12.90
C ILE A 472 -7.86 -5.95 -14.14
N ARG A 473 -6.59 -5.67 -13.91
CA ARG A 473 -5.56 -5.56 -14.94
C ARG A 473 -4.27 -6.25 -14.50
N VAL A 474 -3.72 -7.10 -15.38
CA VAL A 474 -2.36 -7.67 -15.26
C VAL A 474 -1.65 -7.49 -16.59
N ALA A 475 -0.46 -6.87 -16.59
CA ALA A 475 0.17 -6.45 -17.85
C ALA A 475 1.71 -6.46 -17.85
N LYS A 476 2.27 -6.88 -18.99
CA LYS A 476 3.54 -6.36 -19.50
C LYS A 476 3.25 -5.27 -20.54
N ASP A 477 3.29 -4.02 -20.09
CA ASP A 477 2.66 -2.88 -20.80
C ASP A 477 3.23 -2.59 -22.20
N SER A 478 4.51 -2.87 -22.46
CA SER A 478 5.07 -2.90 -23.82
C SER A 478 5.64 -4.27 -24.18
N ALA A 479 5.62 -4.61 -25.47
CA ALA A 479 6.38 -5.72 -26.03
C ALA A 479 7.90 -5.56 -25.78
N ASP A 480 8.41 -4.32 -25.83
CA ASP A 480 9.81 -3.95 -25.65
C ASP A 480 10.41 -4.32 -24.28
N TYR A 481 9.56 -4.61 -23.29
CA TYR A 481 10.03 -4.91 -21.93
C TYR A 481 10.60 -6.33 -21.91
N LEU A 482 11.89 -6.46 -21.60
CA LEU A 482 12.62 -7.73 -21.75
C LEU A 482 12.30 -8.77 -20.66
N GLY A 483 11.72 -8.33 -19.54
CA GLY A 483 11.21 -9.21 -18.48
C GLY A 483 9.97 -10.00 -18.88
N LYS A 484 9.54 -10.91 -17.99
CA LYS A 484 8.34 -11.76 -18.18
C LYS A 484 7.39 -11.64 -16.99
N VAL A 485 6.09 -11.68 -17.27
CA VAL A 485 5.00 -11.76 -16.29
C VAL A 485 4.41 -13.17 -16.38
N THR A 486 4.37 -13.94 -15.29
CA THR A 486 3.97 -15.37 -15.31
C THR A 486 3.19 -15.77 -14.07
N ASP A 487 2.50 -16.92 -14.14
CA ASP A 487 1.86 -17.55 -12.99
C ASP A 487 0.78 -16.65 -12.38
N ILE A 488 -0.19 -16.28 -13.22
CA ILE A 488 -1.25 -15.30 -12.94
C ILE A 488 -2.57 -16.04 -12.80
N THR A 489 -3.21 -15.94 -11.63
CA THR A 489 -4.48 -16.60 -11.30
C THR A 489 -5.53 -15.56 -10.94
N VAL A 490 -6.58 -15.44 -11.75
CA VAL A 490 -7.73 -14.54 -11.53
C VAL A 490 -8.98 -15.39 -11.40
N THR A 491 -9.46 -15.66 -10.18
CA THR A 491 -10.51 -16.66 -9.96
C THR A 491 -11.60 -16.27 -8.97
N LYS A 492 -12.84 -16.68 -9.20
CA LYS A 492 -13.96 -16.48 -8.25
C LYS A 492 -14.24 -15.02 -7.86
N ASN A 493 -13.77 -14.05 -8.63
CA ASN A 493 -14.09 -12.64 -8.41
C ASN A 493 -15.49 -12.34 -8.93
N ILE A 494 -16.19 -11.40 -8.29
CA ILE A 494 -17.54 -10.96 -8.66
C ILE A 494 -17.47 -9.49 -9.09
N ILE A 495 -17.90 -9.20 -10.32
CA ILE A 495 -17.87 -7.86 -10.91
C ILE A 495 -19.28 -7.43 -11.28
N HIS A 496 -19.74 -6.34 -10.66
CA HIS A 496 -20.98 -5.65 -10.95
C HIS A 496 -20.64 -4.29 -11.58
N ASN A 497 -20.69 -4.21 -12.90
CA ASN A 497 -20.37 -3.00 -13.65
C ASN A 497 -21.66 -2.41 -14.26
N ASN A 498 -22.25 -1.45 -13.56
CA ASN A 498 -23.48 -0.76 -13.97
C ASN A 498 -23.21 0.60 -14.63
N SER A 499 -21.95 0.90 -14.94
CA SER A 499 -21.55 2.10 -15.66
C SER A 499 -22.24 2.23 -17.02
N GLN A 500 -22.57 3.46 -17.40
CA GLN A 500 -23.21 3.75 -18.68
C GLN A 500 -22.15 4.02 -19.75
N ASN A 501 -22.27 3.38 -20.92
CA ASN A 501 -21.33 3.51 -22.05
C ASN A 501 -19.87 3.18 -21.70
N THR A 502 -19.64 2.06 -20.98
CA THR A 502 -18.32 1.63 -20.50
C THR A 502 -17.26 1.62 -21.61
N GLU A 503 -16.16 2.35 -21.41
CA GLU A 503 -15.10 2.53 -22.41
C GLU A 503 -14.10 1.36 -22.44
N GLN A 504 -14.10 0.50 -21.41
CA GLN A 504 -13.03 -0.43 -21.08
C GLN A 504 -13.53 -1.87 -20.84
N PRO A 505 -12.69 -2.90 -21.02
CA PRO A 505 -12.99 -4.26 -20.53
C PRO A 505 -12.98 -4.34 -19.00
N ASN A 506 -13.78 -5.25 -18.45
CA ASN A 506 -13.81 -5.53 -17.01
C ASN A 506 -12.49 -6.16 -16.53
N ILE A 507 -11.94 -7.13 -17.27
CA ILE A 507 -10.66 -7.81 -17.00
C ILE A 507 -9.72 -7.68 -18.21
N GLU A 508 -8.52 -7.11 -18.01
CA GLU A 508 -7.45 -6.96 -19.01
C GLU A 508 -6.21 -7.79 -18.62
N LEU A 509 -5.78 -8.68 -19.51
CA LEU A 509 -4.65 -9.62 -19.30
C LEU A 509 -3.70 -9.54 -20.51
N LEU A 510 -2.63 -8.77 -20.36
CA LEU A 510 -1.77 -8.34 -21.48
C LEU A 510 -0.34 -8.90 -21.34
N ARG A 511 0.10 -9.67 -22.33
CA ARG A 511 1.46 -10.24 -22.44
C ARG A 511 1.88 -11.10 -21.24
N VAL A 512 0.94 -11.85 -20.66
CA VAL A 512 1.26 -12.90 -19.70
C VAL A 512 1.99 -14.01 -20.46
N SER A 513 3.20 -14.34 -20.00
CA SER A 513 4.17 -15.13 -20.77
C SER A 513 4.12 -16.64 -20.51
N ASN A 514 3.48 -17.06 -19.42
CA ASN A 514 3.11 -18.45 -19.12
C ASN A 514 2.15 -18.53 -17.92
N ASN A 515 1.44 -19.66 -17.80
CA ASN A 515 0.62 -20.04 -16.64
C ASN A 515 -0.42 -18.98 -16.25
N LEU A 516 -1.33 -18.68 -17.18
CA LEU A 516 -2.48 -17.81 -16.98
C LEU A 516 -3.74 -18.64 -16.67
N VAL A 517 -4.38 -18.39 -15.53
CA VAL A 517 -5.64 -19.03 -15.11
C VAL A 517 -6.70 -17.97 -14.86
N VAL A 518 -7.85 -18.08 -15.51
CA VAL A 518 -8.99 -17.14 -15.40
C VAL A 518 -10.28 -17.95 -15.24
N SER A 519 -10.70 -18.21 -13.99
CA SER A 519 -11.74 -19.25 -13.76
C SER A 519 -12.76 -18.94 -12.67
N ASP A 520 -13.99 -19.43 -12.85
CA ASP A 520 -15.12 -19.28 -11.92
C ASP A 520 -15.50 -17.81 -11.60
N ASN A 521 -15.04 -16.81 -12.36
CA ASN A 521 -15.38 -15.40 -12.11
C ASN A 521 -16.79 -15.09 -12.61
N ILE A 522 -17.51 -14.22 -11.90
CA ILE A 522 -18.86 -13.75 -12.26
C ILE A 522 -18.76 -12.29 -12.70
N ILE A 523 -19.17 -11.97 -13.93
CA ILE A 523 -19.18 -10.60 -14.48
C ILE A 523 -20.61 -10.27 -14.94
N SER A 524 -21.08 -9.11 -14.51
CA SER A 524 -22.42 -8.61 -14.81
C SER A 524 -22.34 -7.14 -15.20
N GLY A 525 -22.70 -6.86 -16.46
CA GLY A 525 -22.67 -5.53 -17.05
C GLY A 525 -21.28 -5.05 -17.49
N GLY A 526 -21.27 -3.87 -18.10
CA GLY A 526 -20.11 -3.29 -18.76
C GLY A 526 -20.06 -3.52 -20.27
N LYS A 527 -18.90 -3.25 -20.88
CA LYS A 527 -18.66 -3.49 -22.31
C LYS A 527 -18.12 -4.88 -22.57
N ASP A 528 -16.81 -5.06 -22.47
CA ASP A 528 -16.16 -6.35 -22.70
C ASP A 528 -15.90 -7.06 -21.36
N GLY A 529 -16.03 -8.38 -21.33
CA GLY A 529 -15.83 -9.21 -20.13
C GLY A 529 -14.35 -9.43 -19.83
N ILE A 530 -13.76 -10.41 -20.52
CA ILE A 530 -12.37 -10.84 -20.35
C ILE A 530 -11.61 -10.62 -21.67
N VAL A 531 -10.53 -9.85 -21.63
CA VAL A 531 -9.62 -9.65 -22.76
C VAL A 531 -8.24 -10.22 -22.42
N ILE A 532 -7.79 -11.19 -23.20
CA ILE A 532 -6.44 -11.78 -23.15
C ILE A 532 -5.72 -11.39 -24.45
N GLU A 533 -4.67 -10.58 -24.35
CA GLU A 533 -3.93 -10.05 -25.51
C GLU A 533 -2.43 -10.37 -25.43
N GLU A 534 -1.84 -10.73 -26.58
CA GLU A 534 -0.40 -10.98 -26.79
C GLU A 534 0.23 -11.91 -25.73
N SER A 535 -0.60 -12.80 -25.16
CA SER A 535 -0.24 -13.73 -24.09
C SER A 535 0.03 -15.13 -24.64
N ALA A 536 0.90 -15.87 -23.95
CA ALA A 536 1.45 -17.15 -24.42
C ALA A 536 1.70 -18.12 -23.24
N GLY A 537 2.12 -19.35 -23.57
CA GLY A 537 2.30 -20.42 -22.60
C GLY A 537 0.98 -21.14 -22.30
N THR A 538 0.88 -21.76 -21.12
CA THR A 538 -0.35 -22.37 -20.64
C THR A 538 -1.39 -21.29 -20.33
N ILE A 539 -2.54 -21.33 -21.00
CA ILE A 539 -3.70 -20.48 -20.74
C ILE A 539 -4.91 -21.37 -20.42
N THR A 540 -5.61 -21.05 -19.34
CA THR A 540 -6.79 -21.76 -18.84
C THR A 540 -7.88 -20.76 -18.50
N VAL A 541 -8.97 -20.76 -19.26
CA VAL A 541 -10.18 -19.96 -19.03
C VAL A 541 -11.34 -20.92 -18.80
N LEU A 542 -11.95 -20.95 -17.61
CA LEU A 542 -12.91 -21.99 -17.24
C LEU A 542 -14.08 -21.46 -16.41
N ASN A 543 -15.30 -21.84 -16.77
CA ASN A 543 -16.53 -21.70 -15.97
C ASN A 543 -16.85 -20.26 -15.50
N ASN A 544 -16.35 -19.24 -16.19
CA ASN A 544 -16.72 -17.87 -15.89
C ASN A 544 -18.21 -17.66 -16.25
N GLN A 545 -18.90 -16.80 -15.52
CA GLN A 545 -20.32 -16.50 -15.74
C GLN A 545 -20.42 -15.05 -16.17
N LEU A 546 -20.70 -14.81 -17.44
CA LEU A 546 -20.64 -13.49 -18.06
C LEU A 546 -22.06 -13.10 -18.49
N SER A 547 -22.48 -11.87 -18.20
CA SER A 547 -23.89 -11.49 -18.38
C SER A 547 -24.08 -9.98 -18.58
N ASN A 548 -25.13 -9.62 -19.32
CA ASN A 548 -25.53 -8.22 -19.58
C ASN A 548 -24.41 -7.33 -20.18
N LEU A 549 -23.43 -7.95 -20.86
CA LEU A 549 -22.34 -7.26 -21.54
C LEU A 549 -22.82 -6.66 -22.87
N THR A 550 -22.30 -5.48 -23.20
CA THR A 550 -22.59 -4.79 -24.47
C THR A 550 -21.53 -5.04 -25.57
N GLY A 551 -20.45 -5.74 -25.23
CA GLY A 551 -19.35 -6.13 -26.12
C GLY A 551 -19.03 -7.62 -26.05
N ASN A 552 -17.75 -7.97 -26.20
CA ASN A 552 -17.32 -9.37 -26.23
C ASN A 552 -17.29 -9.97 -24.82
N HIS A 553 -17.76 -11.20 -24.69
CA HIS A 553 -17.74 -11.95 -23.42
C HIS A 553 -16.30 -12.38 -23.08
N VAL A 554 -15.68 -13.19 -23.95
CA VAL A 554 -14.23 -13.46 -23.95
C VAL A 554 -13.60 -13.07 -25.29
N SER A 555 -12.43 -12.42 -25.26
CA SER A 555 -11.60 -12.12 -26.45
C SER A 555 -10.18 -12.67 -26.30
N LEU A 556 -9.73 -13.44 -27.28
CA LEU A 556 -8.33 -13.84 -27.47
C LEU A 556 -7.74 -13.02 -28.62
N LEU A 557 -6.67 -12.26 -28.36
CA LEU A 557 -6.06 -11.33 -29.33
C LEU A 557 -4.56 -11.60 -29.47
N LYS A 558 -4.09 -11.90 -30.69
CA LYS A 558 -2.67 -12.11 -31.02
C LYS A 558 -1.93 -13.11 -30.08
N THR A 559 -2.58 -14.18 -29.65
CA THR A 559 -1.99 -15.14 -28.70
C THR A 559 -1.19 -16.23 -29.43
N ASP A 560 0.14 -16.16 -29.37
CA ASP A 560 1.01 -17.09 -30.09
C ASP A 560 0.98 -18.51 -29.49
N PHE A 561 0.56 -19.50 -30.30
CA PHE A 561 0.97 -20.90 -30.18
C PHE A 561 0.84 -21.64 -31.54
N ASN A 562 1.58 -22.73 -31.70
CA ASN A 562 1.80 -23.45 -32.96
C ASN A 562 0.49 -23.94 -33.64
N GLY A 563 0.01 -23.18 -34.62
CA GLY A 563 -1.02 -23.62 -35.58
C GLY A 563 -2.12 -22.61 -35.87
N THR A 564 -2.36 -21.65 -34.97
CA THR A 564 -3.34 -20.57 -35.18
C THR A 564 -2.76 -19.21 -34.78
N SER A 565 -2.07 -18.56 -35.71
CA SER A 565 -1.84 -17.11 -35.64
C SER A 565 -3.20 -16.42 -35.83
N SER A 566 -3.88 -16.09 -34.73
CA SER A 566 -5.18 -15.43 -34.76
C SER A 566 -5.03 -13.93 -35.09
N ASP A 567 -4.70 -13.64 -36.35
CA ASP A 567 -4.95 -12.34 -36.99
C ASP A 567 -6.46 -12.03 -37.05
N THR A 568 -7.30 -13.04 -36.84
CA THR A 568 -8.73 -12.91 -36.56
C THR A 568 -8.96 -12.58 -35.08
N ASN A 569 -9.71 -11.51 -34.82
CA ASN A 569 -10.25 -11.23 -33.48
C ASN A 569 -11.28 -12.30 -33.12
N ASN A 570 -10.85 -13.32 -32.38
CA ASN A 570 -11.75 -14.37 -31.91
C ASN A 570 -12.56 -13.82 -30.72
N SER A 571 -13.78 -13.35 -31.01
CA SER A 571 -14.82 -13.12 -30.01
C SER A 571 -15.52 -14.46 -29.74
N VAL A 572 -15.32 -15.01 -28.54
CA VAL A 572 -15.63 -16.42 -28.24
C VAL A 572 -16.58 -16.52 -27.04
N GLY A 573 -17.69 -15.77 -27.08
CA GLY A 573 -18.88 -15.92 -26.23
C GLY A 573 -18.66 -16.36 -24.76
N ASP A 574 -19.55 -17.23 -24.28
CA ASP A 574 -19.36 -18.03 -23.06
C ASP A 574 -18.68 -19.36 -23.43
N PHE A 575 -17.34 -19.38 -23.44
CA PHE A 575 -16.56 -20.56 -23.80
C PHE A 575 -15.41 -20.80 -22.83
N ASN A 576 -15.11 -22.08 -22.64
CA ASN A 576 -13.94 -22.58 -21.93
C ASN A 576 -12.75 -22.68 -22.90
N ILE A 577 -11.55 -22.30 -22.45
CA ILE A 577 -10.28 -22.37 -23.19
C ILE A 577 -9.28 -23.15 -22.34
N ILE A 578 -8.60 -24.15 -22.91
CA ILE A 578 -7.44 -24.80 -22.28
C ILE A 578 -6.32 -25.02 -23.29
N THR A 579 -5.08 -24.87 -22.84
CA THR A 579 -3.90 -25.36 -23.59
C THR A 579 -3.78 -26.89 -23.43
N GLU A 580 -3.85 -27.63 -24.54
CA GLU A 580 -3.60 -29.07 -24.60
C GLU A 580 -2.69 -29.39 -25.79
N ASN A 581 -1.65 -30.20 -25.59
CA ASN A 581 -0.69 -30.60 -26.64
C ASN A 581 -0.16 -29.43 -27.49
N GLU A 582 0.27 -28.34 -26.83
CA GLU A 582 0.77 -27.12 -27.49
C GLU A 582 -0.25 -26.42 -28.42
N SER A 583 -1.56 -26.61 -28.17
CA SER A 583 -2.65 -25.95 -28.89
C SER A 583 -3.70 -25.39 -27.91
N TYR A 584 -4.34 -24.28 -28.26
CA TYR A 584 -5.51 -23.79 -27.52
C TYR A 584 -6.77 -24.51 -28.02
N LYS A 585 -7.46 -25.23 -27.15
CA LYS A 585 -8.76 -25.83 -27.44
C LYS A 585 -9.88 -25.00 -26.82
N ILE A 586 -10.90 -24.74 -27.62
CA ILE A 586 -12.09 -23.94 -27.29
C ILE A 586 -13.29 -24.89 -27.16
N PHE A 587 -14.09 -24.73 -26.10
CA PHE A 587 -15.26 -25.56 -25.81
C PHE A 587 -16.43 -24.65 -25.44
N SER A 588 -17.61 -24.87 -26.03
CA SER A 588 -18.81 -24.13 -25.63
C SER A 588 -19.17 -24.41 -24.18
N GLN A 589 -19.43 -23.36 -23.42
CA GLN A 589 -19.98 -23.49 -22.09
C GLN A 589 -21.49 -23.72 -22.24
N ASN A 590 -21.95 -24.95 -21.97
CA ASN A 590 -23.38 -25.25 -21.89
C ASN A 590 -23.98 -24.61 -20.62
N SER A 591 -24.10 -23.29 -20.60
CA SER A 591 -24.85 -22.54 -19.60
C SER A 591 -26.32 -22.91 -19.72
N GLY A 592 -26.81 -23.72 -18.77
CA GLY A 592 -28.17 -24.26 -18.78
C GLY A 592 -29.23 -23.23 -18.44
N ASN A 593 -29.40 -22.20 -19.27
CA ASN A 593 -30.42 -21.15 -19.14
C ASN A 593 -30.72 -20.44 -20.47
N HIS A 594 -31.10 -21.20 -21.50
CA HIS A 594 -31.93 -20.68 -22.59
C HIS A 594 -33.08 -21.64 -22.88
N SER A 595 -34.31 -21.12 -22.87
CA SER A 595 -35.53 -21.89 -23.13
C SER A 595 -35.91 -21.86 -24.61
N ASP A 596 -34.94 -22.11 -25.49
CA ASP A 596 -35.10 -22.06 -26.94
C ASP A 596 -34.76 -23.43 -27.56
N ASN A 597 -35.76 -24.09 -28.13
CA ASN A 597 -35.61 -25.39 -28.78
C ASN A 597 -34.95 -25.23 -30.16
N HIS A 598 -33.62 -25.20 -30.21
CA HIS A 598 -32.89 -25.66 -31.40
C HIS A 598 -31.65 -26.47 -31.02
N SER A 599 -31.62 -27.71 -31.50
CA SER A 599 -30.49 -28.62 -31.31
C SER A 599 -29.46 -28.43 -32.42
N ASP A 600 -28.23 -28.06 -32.07
CA ASP A 600 -27.07 -28.35 -32.91
C ASP A 600 -25.82 -28.59 -32.06
N LYS A 601 -25.07 -29.66 -32.37
CA LYS A 601 -23.82 -30.03 -31.72
C LYS A 601 -22.64 -29.73 -32.64
N HIS A 602 -22.25 -28.46 -32.73
CA HIS A 602 -21.03 -28.07 -33.42
C HIS A 602 -19.82 -28.04 -32.47
N VAL A 603 -18.96 -29.05 -32.60
CA VAL A 603 -17.55 -28.97 -32.19
C VAL A 603 -16.77 -28.57 -33.43
N GLU A 604 -16.27 -27.33 -33.48
CA GLU A 604 -15.40 -26.88 -34.57
C GLU A 604 -13.96 -27.38 -34.35
N GLU A 605 -13.70 -28.61 -34.78
CA GLU A 605 -12.36 -29.13 -34.97
C GLU A 605 -11.75 -28.48 -36.24
N ILE A 606 -11.03 -27.37 -36.06
CA ILE A 606 -10.40 -26.61 -37.15
C ILE A 606 -9.35 -27.50 -37.85
N LYS A 607 -9.65 -27.92 -39.08
CA LYS A 607 -8.75 -28.74 -39.91
C LYS A 607 -7.90 -27.85 -40.83
N PRO A 608 -6.60 -28.17 -41.01
CA PRO A 608 -5.71 -27.36 -41.84
C PRO A 608 -6.16 -27.40 -43.30
N VAL A 609 -6.25 -26.21 -43.92
CA VAL A 609 -6.51 -26.07 -45.35
C VAL A 609 -5.26 -26.48 -46.13
N ALA A 610 -5.43 -27.34 -47.13
CA ALA A 610 -4.32 -27.82 -47.95
C ALA A 610 -3.74 -26.70 -48.84
N GLU A 611 -2.42 -26.49 -48.79
CA GLU A 611 -1.71 -25.60 -49.71
C GLU A 611 -1.82 -26.10 -51.16
N ASN A 612 -2.51 -25.34 -52.01
CA ASN A 612 -2.70 -25.70 -53.41
C ASN A 612 -1.50 -25.26 -54.27
N LYS A 613 -0.39 -25.99 -54.18
CA LYS A 613 0.89 -25.65 -54.86
C LYS A 613 0.93 -26.07 -56.33
N ASN A 614 0.55 -25.13 -57.20
CA ASN A 614 0.88 -25.05 -58.62
C ASN A 614 1.28 -23.59 -58.91
N ASN A 615 2.29 -23.23 -59.72
CA ASN A 615 3.23 -24.01 -60.52
C ASN A 615 4.47 -23.13 -60.81
N LEU A 616 5.68 -23.70 -60.83
CA LEU A 616 6.73 -23.50 -61.87
C LEU A 616 8.05 -24.20 -61.50
N ALA A 617 8.64 -24.90 -62.47
CA ALA A 617 9.90 -25.62 -62.35
C ALA A 617 11.11 -24.70 -62.67
N ASN A 618 12.35 -25.02 -62.29
CA ASN A 618 13.16 -26.05 -62.97
C ASN A 618 14.48 -26.37 -62.24
N ASN A 619 14.89 -27.64 -62.32
CA ASN A 619 16.26 -28.17 -62.21
C ASN A 619 17.00 -27.99 -60.86
N TYR A 620 17.85 -28.91 -60.39
CA TYR A 620 18.46 -30.07 -61.06
C TYR A 620 18.27 -31.41 -60.32
N LEU A 621 18.49 -32.48 -61.08
CA LEU A 621 18.74 -33.85 -60.63
C LEU A 621 20.04 -33.93 -59.76
N VAL A 622 20.41 -35.02 -59.08
CA VAL A 622 20.10 -36.44 -59.31
C VAL A 622 20.37 -37.31 -58.05
N ASN A 623 19.68 -38.45 -57.94
CA ASN A 623 20.02 -39.66 -57.15
C ASN A 623 20.12 -39.58 -55.60
N SER A 624 19.78 -40.64 -54.84
CA SER A 624 19.05 -41.89 -55.18
C SER A 624 18.83 -42.75 -53.91
N VAL A 625 17.75 -43.54 -53.87
CA VAL A 625 17.70 -44.96 -53.39
C VAL A 625 18.02 -45.20 -51.89
N ASP A 626 17.21 -45.90 -51.08
CA ASP A 626 16.16 -46.88 -51.40
C ASP A 626 15.05 -47.01 -50.33
N ASP A 627 13.96 -47.70 -50.70
CA ASP A 627 13.20 -48.76 -49.99
C ASP A 627 13.37 -48.97 -48.44
N LYS A 628 12.37 -49.42 -47.65
CA LYS A 628 10.97 -49.89 -47.90
C LYS A 628 10.18 -50.12 -46.58
N ILE A 629 8.83 -50.25 -46.70
CA ILE A 629 7.91 -51.12 -45.90
C ILE A 629 7.77 -50.79 -44.37
N GLU A 630 6.59 -50.37 -43.86
CA GLU A 630 5.36 -51.15 -43.59
C GLU A 630 5.51 -52.22 -42.47
N LYS A 631 4.56 -52.48 -41.54
CA LYS A 631 3.26 -51.85 -41.20
C LYS A 631 2.75 -52.34 -39.82
N SER A 632 1.63 -51.73 -39.37
CA SER A 632 0.55 -52.30 -38.52
C SER A 632 0.80 -52.76 -37.07
N ASN A 633 0.04 -52.14 -36.15
CA ASN A 633 -0.98 -52.70 -35.22
C ASN A 633 -0.69 -54.03 -34.46
N HIS A 634 -1.06 -54.21 -33.18
CA HIS A 634 -2.42 -54.05 -32.66
C HIS A 634 -2.50 -53.96 -31.11
N ASP A 635 -3.53 -53.25 -30.64
CA ASP A 635 -4.43 -53.50 -29.49
C ASP A 635 -4.00 -53.72 -28.02
N SER A 636 -4.90 -53.23 -27.15
CA SER A 636 -5.17 -53.61 -25.74
C SER A 636 -4.05 -53.44 -24.69
N GLY A 637 -4.31 -53.06 -23.43
CA GLY A 637 -5.57 -52.64 -22.80
C GLY A 637 -5.88 -53.42 -21.53
N ASN A 638 -5.73 -52.80 -20.35
CA ASN A 638 -6.32 -53.31 -19.11
C ASN A 638 -6.39 -52.24 -18.00
N VAL A 639 -7.33 -52.41 -17.06
CA VAL A 639 -7.52 -51.54 -15.89
C VAL A 639 -7.24 -52.34 -14.62
N VAL A 640 -6.51 -51.77 -13.67
CA VAL A 640 -6.41 -52.28 -12.28
C VAL A 640 -6.47 -51.11 -11.31
N THR A 641 -7.32 -51.22 -10.29
CA THR A 641 -7.45 -50.27 -9.18
C THR A 641 -6.42 -50.56 -8.08
N GLY A 642 -6.00 -49.52 -7.34
CA GLY A 642 -5.10 -49.67 -6.19
C GLY A 642 -5.29 -48.52 -5.20
N GLU A 643 -5.66 -48.85 -3.96
CA GLU A 643 -5.89 -47.90 -2.87
C GLU A 643 -4.56 -47.39 -2.28
N ILE A 644 -4.49 -46.11 -1.88
CA ILE A 644 -3.35 -45.57 -1.15
C ILE A 644 -3.76 -45.32 0.30
N SER A 645 -3.22 -46.15 1.21
CA SER A 645 -3.45 -46.05 2.65
C SER A 645 -2.67 -44.88 3.28
N GLN A 646 -3.25 -44.30 4.33
CA GLN A 646 -2.59 -43.29 5.16
C GLN A 646 -1.44 -43.88 6.00
N LYS A 647 -0.37 -43.09 6.17
CA LYS A 647 0.53 -43.00 7.34
C LYS A 647 1.38 -41.74 7.13
N GLN A 648 1.16 -40.66 7.87
CA GLN A 648 1.58 -40.47 9.27
C GLN A 648 3.10 -40.63 9.41
N TYR A 649 3.81 -39.51 9.39
CA TYR A 649 5.22 -39.39 9.75
C TYR A 649 5.34 -38.89 11.18
N ASP A 650 6.32 -39.44 11.91
CA ASP A 650 6.73 -38.96 13.23
C ASP A 650 8.25 -38.72 13.25
N VAL A 651 8.72 -37.91 14.19
CA VAL A 651 10.03 -37.22 14.09
C VAL A 651 11.15 -37.94 14.85
N THR A 652 12.35 -38.09 14.26
CA THR A 652 13.63 -37.87 14.96
C THR A 652 14.87 -37.80 14.02
N ASN A 653 15.94 -37.18 14.54
CA ASN A 653 17.21 -36.87 13.85
C ASN A 653 18.11 -38.08 13.57
N VAL A 654 19.07 -37.93 12.64
CA VAL A 654 20.50 -38.29 12.84
C VAL A 654 21.41 -37.57 11.83
N SER A 655 22.72 -37.54 12.10
CA SER A 655 23.77 -36.66 11.56
C SER A 655 24.34 -36.97 10.15
N GLU A 656 25.12 -36.02 9.64
CA GLU A 656 25.89 -36.04 8.38
C GLU A 656 26.87 -37.23 8.22
N VAL A 657 27.11 -37.63 6.95
CA VAL A 657 28.44 -38.07 6.46
C VAL A 657 28.63 -37.63 5.00
N VAL A 658 29.72 -36.91 4.69
CA VAL A 658 30.07 -36.47 3.32
C VAL A 658 31.28 -37.25 2.78
N LYS A 659 31.27 -37.63 1.48
CA LYS A 659 32.45 -38.16 0.76
C LYS A 659 32.61 -37.63 -0.68
N THR A 660 33.24 -36.47 -0.78
CA THR A 660 34.19 -35.99 -1.82
C THR A 660 34.34 -36.74 -3.16
N LYS A 661 34.30 -35.98 -4.27
CA LYS A 661 35.46 -35.72 -5.18
C LYS A 661 35.10 -34.68 -6.26
N ASN A 662 35.79 -33.52 -6.28
CA ASN A 662 36.87 -33.15 -7.23
C ASN A 662 36.37 -32.90 -8.68
N ASN A 663 36.57 -31.73 -9.30
CA ASN A 663 37.80 -30.93 -9.38
C ASN A 663 37.57 -29.44 -9.77
N GLN A 664 38.66 -28.65 -9.70
CA GLN A 664 38.85 -27.30 -10.26
C GLN A 664 38.05 -26.13 -9.66
N HIS A 665 38.67 -25.43 -8.71
CA HIS A 665 38.43 -24.00 -8.43
C HIS A 665 39.78 -23.27 -8.37
N ALA A 666 39.84 -22.05 -8.91
CA ALA A 666 40.92 -21.10 -8.61
C ALA A 666 40.59 -20.37 -7.29
N LEU A 667 41.60 -20.15 -6.45
CA LEU A 667 41.43 -19.55 -5.13
C LEU A 667 41.27 -18.03 -5.20
N PRO A 668 40.23 -17.42 -4.61
CA PRO A 668 40.19 -15.98 -4.36
C PRO A 668 41.22 -15.61 -3.28
N LYS A 669 41.94 -14.50 -3.47
CA LYS A 669 42.91 -14.00 -2.48
C LYS A 669 42.20 -13.28 -1.32
N THR A 670 42.72 -13.44 -0.11
CA THR A 670 42.23 -12.80 1.12
C THR A 670 42.35 -11.27 1.06
N GLY A 671 41.24 -10.55 1.27
CA GLY A 671 41.12 -9.09 1.11
C GLY A 671 41.73 -8.21 2.20
N LEU A 672 42.90 -8.55 2.74
CA LEU A 672 43.60 -7.75 3.76
C LEU A 672 44.43 -6.61 3.11
N ASN A 673 43.78 -5.61 2.48
CA ASN A 673 44.53 -4.52 1.82
C ASN A 673 43.94 -3.10 1.84
N LYS A 674 42.63 -2.89 2.10
CA LYS A 674 42.03 -1.54 2.01
C LYS A 674 42.61 -0.50 2.98
N MET A 675 43.10 -0.93 4.16
CA MET A 675 43.78 -0.04 5.11
C MET A 675 45.17 0.42 4.63
N VAL A 676 45.86 -0.40 3.84
CA VAL A 676 47.21 -0.07 3.30
C VAL A 676 47.07 0.91 2.12
N GLU A 677 46.09 0.70 1.25
CA GLU A 677 45.76 1.65 0.17
C GLU A 677 45.37 3.02 0.74
N LEU A 678 44.50 3.06 1.77
CA LEU A 678 44.11 4.32 2.42
C LEU A 678 45.32 5.06 3.02
N LEU A 679 46.24 4.35 3.68
CA LEU A 679 47.44 4.95 4.26
C LEU A 679 48.39 5.51 3.18
N LEU A 680 48.59 4.78 2.08
CA LEU A 680 49.41 5.22 0.95
C LEU A 680 48.79 6.42 0.22
N THR A 681 47.46 6.46 0.06
CA THR A 681 46.77 7.61 -0.54
C THR A 681 46.91 8.87 0.31
N ILE A 682 46.76 8.77 1.64
CA ILE A 682 46.94 9.90 2.56
C ILE A 682 48.39 10.42 2.50
N ILE A 683 49.39 9.53 2.54
CA ILE A 683 50.81 9.92 2.43
C ILE A 683 51.10 10.58 1.07
N GLY A 684 50.55 10.05 -0.04
CA GLY A 684 50.70 10.64 -1.37
C GLY A 684 50.10 12.05 -1.47
N ILE A 685 48.92 12.28 -0.89
CA ILE A 685 48.27 13.60 -0.84
C ILE A 685 49.11 14.58 0.00
N CYS A 686 49.62 14.16 1.16
CA CYS A 686 50.49 14.99 1.99
C CYS A 686 51.79 15.39 1.26
N LEU A 687 52.39 14.50 0.47
CA LEU A 687 53.58 14.81 -0.32
C LEU A 687 53.31 15.80 -1.46
N LEU A 688 52.14 15.70 -2.13
CA LEU A 688 51.74 16.64 -3.19
C LEU A 688 51.55 18.06 -2.64
N PHE A 689 50.83 18.23 -1.53
CA PHE A 689 50.70 19.54 -0.88
C PHE A 689 52.04 20.05 -0.31
N GLY A 690 52.89 19.15 0.20
CA GLY A 690 54.25 19.47 0.62
C GLY A 690 55.08 20.09 -0.49
N GLN A 691 55.14 19.46 -1.67
CA GLN A 691 55.90 20.00 -2.81
C GLN A 691 55.33 21.32 -3.34
N TRP A 692 54.00 21.49 -3.35
CA TRP A 692 53.39 22.76 -3.78
C TRP A 692 53.71 23.92 -2.82
N SER A 693 53.84 23.64 -1.51
CA SER A 693 54.24 24.62 -0.51
C SER A 693 55.71 25.06 -0.61
N LEU A 694 56.63 24.15 -0.97
CA LEU A 694 58.05 24.50 -1.18
C LEU A 694 58.25 25.30 -2.47
N LYS A 695 57.53 24.99 -3.55
CA LYS A 695 57.74 25.66 -4.85
C LYS A 695 57.39 27.16 -4.80
N ARG A 696 56.44 27.56 -3.94
CA ARG A 696 56.10 28.98 -3.67
C ARG A 696 57.04 29.71 -2.70
N ARG A 697 58.11 29.09 -2.18
CA ARG A 697 59.11 29.77 -1.33
C ARG A 697 60.45 30.04 -2.03
N TYR A 698 60.48 29.95 -3.35
CA TYR A 698 61.66 30.25 -4.19
C TYR A 698 61.42 31.27 -5.31
N GLU A 699 60.20 31.84 -5.40
CA GLU A 699 59.85 32.87 -6.39
C GLU A 699 59.58 34.26 -5.75
N ASP A 700 59.46 34.34 -4.42
CA ASP A 700 59.36 35.58 -3.63
C ASP A 700 60.60 35.75 -2.70
N ARG A 701 61.74 36.16 -3.28
CA ARG A 701 62.94 36.58 -2.55
C ARG A 701 63.84 37.51 -3.36
#